data_AF-F2L4K3-F1
#
_entry.id   AF-F2L4K3-F1
#
_cell.length_a   1.000
_cell.length_b   1.000
_cell.length_c   1.000
_cell.angle_alpha   90.00
_cell.angle_beta   90.00
_cell.angle_gamma   90.00
#
_symmetry.space_group_name_H-M   'P 1'
#
loop_
_entity.id
_entity.type
_entity.pdbx_description
1 polymer ?
#
loop_
_entity_poly.entity_id
_entity_poly.type
_entity_poly.pdbx_seq_one_letter_code
_entity_poly.pdbx_strand_id
1 'polypeptide(L)'
;MGHGIAELFAIAGYEVALVDVAEDFLKRALQNIEWSLKKFAEKGQIKEDVQTILGRIRPIVNDVCKAVEGAEIMVEAVIEEIETKKKVFAEADRCAPPNAILATNTSSLPITEISEAVKPERRPLVVGMHFFNPPPLMPLVEIIKGKYTSDEAVKKVAEYAAQLGKQTVVVNRDVPGFIVNRILARVNDAACWIVARGEADIIAVDSALRYRVGLPMGAFLLMDYTGIDVICFIGDAMAKRGFKMHPCHLITEKCQQKKYGVKTGEGFYKYPAPGKFQWPDIPKEPGERLDVVALLAPAINEAAYLVREGIATKEDVDKAVRLGLNWPKGPLELADEFGIDAVVKALEAWRSKTGFEEFAPDPLLVQMAQSGKLGRKSGEGFYTYVKAEERRMETIIVRYEPPIAWIILNRPERLNAINAKMVEELSAALDEISRTDFEKVRAVVITGVGRAFSAGADITGFVGTTPLLAYKLSRGLHELTEKIERLDRPVICALNGYTLGGGLELALACDLRIASETAVLGQPEVNLGLFPGGGGTQRLTRLVGLAKAKEIIFTGDNISARDAERIGLVNKVVPPERLEQEARALALKLAEKPPIALAMAKYAINYGYEAPLWAALDLEAAHFGVVFSTEDLYEGVSAFLQKRKPQYKGK
;
A
#
# COMPACT_ATOMS: atom_id res chain seq x y z
N MET A 1 8.34 -12.18 -24.82
CA MET A 1 7.55 -10.98 -25.16
C MET A 1 6.76 -11.17 -26.45
N GLY A 2 7.40 -11.22 -27.64
CA GLY A 2 6.71 -11.24 -28.94
C GLY A 2 5.55 -12.25 -29.07
N HIS A 3 5.74 -13.51 -28.71
CA HIS A 3 4.65 -14.52 -28.77
C HIS A 3 3.44 -14.17 -27.88
N GLY A 4 3.66 -13.63 -26.68
CA GLY A 4 2.58 -13.23 -25.78
C GLY A 4 1.86 -11.95 -26.23
N ILE A 5 2.56 -11.07 -26.95
CA ILE A 5 1.93 -9.91 -27.61
C ILE A 5 1.07 -10.40 -28.79
N ALA A 6 1.60 -11.29 -29.62
CA ALA A 6 0.84 -11.91 -30.72
C ALA A 6 -0.41 -12.65 -30.23
N GLU A 7 -0.30 -13.39 -29.12
CA GLU A 7 -1.43 -14.03 -28.44
C GLU A 7 -2.53 -13.03 -28.07
N LEU A 8 -2.17 -11.88 -27.47
CA LEU A 8 -3.13 -10.85 -27.10
C LEU A 8 -3.91 -10.32 -28.31
N PHE A 9 -3.22 -9.98 -29.39
CA PHE A 9 -3.86 -9.51 -30.62
C PHE A 9 -4.79 -10.57 -31.22
N ALA A 10 -4.35 -11.83 -31.27
CA ALA A 10 -5.16 -12.93 -31.77
C ALA A 10 -6.42 -13.18 -30.91
N ILE A 11 -6.31 -13.12 -29.58
CA ILE A 11 -7.46 -13.21 -28.66
C ILE A 11 -8.44 -12.07 -28.88
N ALA A 12 -7.94 -10.86 -29.18
CA ALA A 12 -8.78 -9.69 -29.45
C ALA A 12 -9.42 -9.68 -30.85
N GLY A 13 -9.17 -10.69 -31.67
CA GLY A 13 -9.79 -10.86 -32.99
C GLY A 13 -8.97 -10.33 -34.18
N TYR A 14 -7.72 -9.94 -33.96
CA TYR A 14 -6.85 -9.44 -35.03
C TYR A 14 -6.17 -10.59 -35.78
N GLU A 15 -5.99 -10.40 -37.09
CA GLU A 15 -5.03 -11.18 -37.89
C GLU A 15 -3.60 -10.75 -37.56
N VAL A 16 -2.72 -11.71 -37.28
CA VAL A 16 -1.37 -11.45 -36.77
C VAL A 16 -0.33 -12.09 -37.68
N ALA A 17 0.52 -11.27 -38.30
CA ALA A 17 1.75 -11.75 -38.93
C ALA A 17 2.87 -11.83 -37.89
N LEU A 18 3.31 -13.04 -37.54
CA LEU A 18 4.38 -13.26 -36.56
C LEU A 18 5.71 -13.51 -37.28
N VAL A 19 6.67 -12.61 -37.08
CA VAL A 19 7.99 -12.68 -37.75
C VAL A 19 9.09 -13.09 -36.78
N ASP A 20 9.95 -13.99 -37.22
CA ASP A 20 11.22 -14.31 -36.55
C ASP A 20 12.28 -14.74 -37.58
N VAL A 21 13.55 -14.76 -37.20
CA VAL A 21 14.68 -15.03 -38.10
C VAL A 21 14.77 -16.48 -38.56
N ALA A 22 14.12 -17.41 -37.85
CA ALA A 22 14.16 -18.84 -38.13
C ALA A 22 12.83 -19.54 -37.82
N GLU A 23 12.53 -20.57 -38.60
CA GLU A 23 11.29 -21.36 -38.47
C GLU A 23 11.17 -22.04 -37.10
N ASP A 24 12.28 -22.48 -36.51
CA ASP A 24 12.29 -23.13 -35.20
C ASP A 24 11.84 -22.19 -34.07
N PHE A 25 12.16 -20.90 -34.15
CA PHE A 25 11.69 -19.91 -33.17
C PHE A 25 10.18 -19.69 -33.30
N LEU A 26 9.66 -19.63 -34.52
CA LEU A 26 8.23 -19.52 -34.79
C LEU A 26 7.46 -20.75 -34.31
N LYS A 27 7.96 -21.96 -34.56
CA LYS A 27 7.37 -23.21 -34.05
C LYS A 27 7.25 -23.20 -32.53
N ARG A 28 8.33 -22.84 -31.83
CA ARG A 28 8.33 -22.71 -30.35
C ARG A 28 7.37 -21.62 -29.87
N ALA A 29 7.32 -20.49 -30.55
CA ALA A 29 6.39 -19.41 -30.24
C ALA A 29 4.93 -19.89 -30.34
N LEU A 30 4.55 -20.53 -31.44
CA LEU A 30 3.20 -21.08 -31.63
C LEU A 30 2.85 -22.15 -30.60
N GLN A 31 3.79 -23.03 -30.24
CA GLN A 31 3.59 -24.02 -29.16
C GLN A 31 3.31 -23.36 -27.81
N ASN A 32 4.06 -22.29 -27.48
CA ASN A 32 3.84 -21.55 -26.24
C ASN A 32 2.49 -20.83 -26.22
N ILE A 33 2.08 -20.24 -27.35
CA ILE A 33 0.77 -19.60 -27.51
C ILE A 33 -0.33 -20.64 -27.36
N GLU A 34 -0.24 -21.79 -28.04
CA GLU A 34 -1.21 -22.87 -27.93
C GLU A 34 -1.36 -23.37 -26.49
N TRP A 35 -0.23 -23.57 -25.79
CA TRP A 35 -0.22 -23.97 -24.39
C TRP A 35 -0.91 -22.93 -23.50
N SER A 36 -0.61 -21.64 -23.72
CA SER A 36 -1.23 -20.54 -22.98
C SER A 36 -2.73 -20.47 -23.23
N LEU A 37 -3.17 -20.48 -24.49
CA LEU A 37 -4.57 -20.46 -24.88
C LEU A 37 -5.36 -21.63 -24.26
N LYS A 38 -4.79 -22.84 -24.21
CA LYS A 38 -5.40 -23.98 -23.51
C LYS A 38 -5.62 -23.69 -22.03
N LYS A 39 -4.67 -23.04 -21.35
CA LYS A 39 -4.81 -22.64 -19.94
C LYS A 39 -5.88 -21.57 -19.74
N PHE A 40 -6.01 -20.62 -20.66
CA PHE A 40 -7.09 -19.63 -20.63
C PHE A 40 -8.47 -20.27 -20.89
N ALA A 41 -8.55 -21.25 -21.81
CA ALA A 41 -9.77 -22.02 -22.08
C ALA A 41 -10.23 -22.82 -20.86
N GLU A 42 -9.32 -23.55 -20.20
CA GLU A 42 -9.58 -24.31 -18.97
C GLU A 42 -10.18 -23.43 -17.85
N LYS A 43 -9.80 -22.14 -17.82
CA LYS A 43 -10.28 -21.16 -16.83
C LYS A 43 -11.53 -20.39 -17.28
N GLY A 44 -12.08 -20.68 -18.47
CA GLY A 44 -13.22 -19.98 -19.04
C GLY A 44 -12.95 -18.51 -19.39
N GLN A 45 -11.69 -18.15 -19.63
CA GLN A 45 -11.27 -16.75 -19.86
C GLN A 45 -11.26 -16.36 -21.35
N ILE A 46 -11.40 -17.32 -22.27
CA ILE A 46 -11.60 -17.08 -23.69
C ILE A 46 -12.92 -17.71 -24.14
N LYS A 47 -13.63 -17.04 -25.06
CA LYS A 47 -14.95 -17.46 -25.56
C LYS A 47 -14.86 -18.29 -26.84
N GLU A 48 -13.86 -18.02 -27.65
CA GLU A 48 -13.61 -18.72 -28.91
C GLU A 48 -12.74 -19.95 -28.69
N ASP A 49 -12.82 -20.90 -29.62
CA ASP A 49 -11.99 -22.09 -29.55
C ASP A 49 -10.51 -21.76 -29.86
N VAL A 50 -9.62 -22.54 -29.26
CA VAL A 50 -8.16 -22.34 -29.35
C VAL A 50 -7.66 -22.38 -30.80
N GLN A 51 -8.24 -23.22 -31.67
CA GLN A 51 -7.78 -23.39 -33.05
C GLN A 51 -8.18 -22.20 -33.93
N THR A 52 -9.35 -21.63 -33.71
CA THR A 52 -9.79 -20.38 -34.37
C THR A 52 -8.85 -19.23 -34.04
N ILE A 53 -8.48 -19.07 -32.75
CA ILE A 53 -7.54 -18.01 -32.35
C ILE A 53 -6.15 -18.25 -32.96
N LEU A 54 -5.63 -19.48 -32.93
CA LEU A 54 -4.35 -19.82 -33.55
C LEU A 54 -4.37 -19.62 -35.07
N GLY A 55 -5.50 -19.86 -35.73
CA GLY A 55 -5.69 -19.68 -37.16
C GLY A 55 -5.48 -18.25 -37.65
N ARG A 56 -5.60 -17.25 -36.75
CA ARG A 56 -5.31 -15.83 -37.03
C ARG A 56 -3.82 -15.52 -37.08
N ILE A 57 -2.95 -16.42 -36.62
CA ILE A 57 -1.51 -16.18 -36.50
C ILE A 57 -0.79 -16.81 -37.69
N ARG A 58 -0.29 -15.96 -38.58
CA ARG A 58 0.50 -16.35 -39.76
C ARG A 58 1.99 -16.19 -39.50
N PRO A 59 2.76 -17.29 -39.36
CA PRO A 59 4.21 -17.21 -39.20
C PRO A 59 4.91 -16.80 -40.51
N ILE A 60 5.90 -15.92 -40.43
CA ILE A 60 6.71 -15.46 -41.56
C ILE A 60 8.19 -15.50 -41.15
N VAL A 61 9.02 -16.18 -41.93
CA VAL A 61 10.45 -16.33 -41.63
C VAL A 61 11.24 -15.21 -42.29
N ASN A 62 11.92 -14.40 -41.47
CA ASN A 62 12.94 -13.43 -41.87
C ASN A 62 12.53 -12.46 -43.00
N ASP A 63 11.28 -11.98 -42.96
CA ASP A 63 10.73 -11.06 -43.95
C ASP A 63 9.77 -10.08 -43.26
N VAL A 64 10.31 -8.97 -42.78
CA VAL A 64 9.52 -7.94 -42.08
C VAL A 64 8.64 -7.22 -43.08
N CYS A 65 9.16 -6.95 -44.28
CA CYS A 65 8.42 -6.28 -45.35
C CYS A 65 7.09 -6.98 -45.65
N LYS A 66 7.12 -8.28 -45.94
CA LYS A 66 5.92 -9.08 -46.21
C LYS A 66 4.93 -9.12 -45.04
N ALA A 67 5.43 -9.03 -43.81
CA ALA A 67 4.58 -9.02 -42.63
C ALA A 67 3.80 -7.72 -42.46
N VAL A 68 4.37 -6.59 -42.89
CA VAL A 68 3.78 -5.26 -42.69
C VAL A 68 2.98 -4.71 -43.87
N GLU A 69 3.01 -5.34 -45.05
CA GLU A 69 2.34 -4.86 -46.29
C GLU A 69 0.86 -4.46 -46.12
N GLY A 70 0.13 -5.14 -45.23
CA GLY A 70 -1.26 -4.84 -44.90
C GLY A 70 -1.51 -4.54 -43.42
N ALA A 71 -0.46 -4.30 -42.63
CA ALA A 71 -0.58 -4.13 -41.19
C ALA A 71 -0.99 -2.69 -40.82
N GLU A 72 -1.96 -2.56 -39.92
CA GLU A 72 -2.33 -1.27 -39.31
C GLU A 72 -1.37 -0.87 -38.19
N ILE A 73 -0.80 -1.86 -37.51
CA ILE A 73 0.19 -1.70 -36.44
C ILE A 73 1.23 -2.82 -36.49
N MET A 74 2.49 -2.45 -36.31
CA MET A 74 3.59 -3.37 -36.02
C MET A 74 4.00 -3.20 -34.56
N VAL A 75 4.24 -4.28 -33.83
CA VAL A 75 4.86 -4.24 -32.49
C VAL A 75 6.16 -5.03 -32.51
N GLU A 76 7.28 -4.32 -32.53
CA GLU A 76 8.62 -4.90 -32.55
C GLU A 76 9.04 -5.37 -31.14
N ALA A 77 9.48 -6.62 -31.03
CA ALA A 77 9.94 -7.24 -29.77
C ALA A 77 11.17 -8.16 -29.98
N VAL A 78 12.07 -7.76 -30.88
CA VAL A 78 13.38 -8.38 -31.11
C VAL A 78 14.37 -8.02 -30.00
N ILE A 79 15.59 -8.54 -30.11
CA ILE A 79 16.68 -8.30 -29.16
C ILE A 79 16.88 -6.81 -28.87
N GLU A 80 17.29 -6.52 -27.63
CA GLU A 80 17.41 -5.15 -27.11
C GLU A 80 18.74 -4.49 -27.55
N GLU A 81 18.92 -4.37 -28.87
CA GLU A 81 20.09 -3.78 -29.52
C GLU A 81 19.63 -2.74 -30.56
N ILE A 82 20.21 -1.54 -30.49
CA ILE A 82 19.69 -0.37 -31.20
C ILE A 82 19.81 -0.51 -32.72
N GLU A 83 20.93 -1.02 -33.22
CA GLU A 83 21.17 -1.17 -34.66
C GLU A 83 20.26 -2.24 -35.27
N THR A 84 19.99 -3.32 -34.53
CA THR A 84 19.04 -4.36 -34.93
C THR A 84 17.63 -3.80 -35.04
N LYS A 85 17.19 -3.01 -34.06
CA LYS A 85 15.86 -2.38 -34.12
C LYS A 85 15.77 -1.35 -35.25
N LYS A 86 16.79 -0.52 -35.45
CA LYS A 86 16.84 0.41 -36.59
C LYS A 86 16.70 -0.32 -37.93
N LYS A 87 17.36 -1.47 -38.10
CA LYS A 87 17.22 -2.30 -39.32
C LYS A 87 15.79 -2.79 -39.51
N VAL A 88 15.16 -3.33 -38.46
CA VAL A 88 13.75 -3.79 -38.50
C VAL A 88 12.80 -2.65 -38.85
N PHE A 89 12.97 -1.48 -38.22
CA PHE A 89 12.13 -0.31 -38.48
C PHE A 89 12.33 0.25 -39.90
N ALA A 90 13.58 0.32 -40.38
CA ALA A 90 13.87 0.75 -41.74
C ALA A 90 13.30 -0.21 -42.79
N GLU A 91 13.35 -1.52 -42.53
CA GLU A 91 12.73 -2.52 -43.39
C GLU A 91 11.20 -2.37 -43.40
N ALA A 92 10.59 -2.27 -42.22
CA ALA A 92 9.14 -2.10 -42.08
C ALA A 92 8.63 -0.84 -42.80
N ASP A 93 9.29 0.30 -42.65
CA ASP A 93 8.86 1.56 -43.26
C ASP A 93 8.87 1.56 -44.80
N ARG A 94 9.66 0.67 -45.44
CA ARG A 94 9.64 0.53 -46.90
C ARG A 94 8.33 -0.07 -47.41
N CYS A 95 7.70 -0.95 -46.63
CA CYS A 95 6.64 -1.83 -47.07
C CYS A 95 5.31 -1.58 -46.35
N ALA A 96 5.32 -0.96 -45.17
CA ALA A 96 4.13 -0.68 -44.39
C ALA A 96 3.23 0.40 -45.04
N PRO A 97 1.89 0.28 -44.96
CA PRO A 97 0.95 1.30 -45.42
C PRO A 97 1.27 2.69 -44.84
N PRO A 98 1.02 3.82 -45.55
CA PRO A 98 1.40 5.17 -45.12
C PRO A 98 0.90 5.58 -43.72
N ASN A 99 -0.22 5.02 -43.26
CA ASN A 99 -0.83 5.33 -41.97
C ASN A 99 -0.56 4.28 -40.88
N ALA A 100 0.20 3.23 -41.18
CA ALA A 100 0.56 2.19 -40.22
C ALA A 100 1.40 2.75 -39.06
N ILE A 101 1.10 2.29 -37.84
CA ILE A 101 1.85 2.60 -36.63
C ILE A 101 3.01 1.61 -36.49
N LEU A 102 4.22 2.10 -36.24
CA LEU A 102 5.38 1.27 -35.97
C LEU A 102 5.74 1.39 -34.50
N ALA A 103 5.29 0.43 -33.69
CA ALA A 103 5.52 0.39 -32.26
C ALA A 103 6.70 -0.51 -31.89
N THR A 104 7.39 -0.18 -30.78
CA THR A 104 8.44 -1.03 -30.19
C THR A 104 8.13 -1.34 -28.73
N ASN A 105 8.37 -2.59 -28.33
CA ASN A 105 8.28 -3.08 -26.94
C ASN A 105 9.59 -2.86 -26.16
N THR A 106 10.56 -2.08 -26.68
CA THR A 106 11.81 -1.81 -25.95
C THR A 106 11.55 -1.33 -24.53
N SER A 107 12.41 -1.71 -23.58
CA SER A 107 12.31 -1.34 -22.16
C SER A 107 13.29 -0.23 -21.77
N SER A 108 14.29 0.05 -22.62
CA SER A 108 15.43 0.89 -22.27
C SER A 108 15.99 1.75 -23.41
N LEU A 109 15.63 1.47 -24.66
CA LEU A 109 16.16 2.20 -25.82
C LEU A 109 15.28 3.44 -26.14
N PRO A 110 15.89 4.58 -26.54
CA PRO A 110 15.14 5.77 -26.93
C PRO A 110 14.28 5.53 -28.17
N ILE A 111 12.99 5.82 -28.06
CA ILE A 111 12.06 5.77 -29.18
C ILE A 111 12.48 6.77 -30.26
N THR A 112 13.01 7.91 -29.84
CA THR A 112 13.55 8.95 -30.72
C THR A 112 14.63 8.38 -31.64
N GLU A 113 15.60 7.65 -31.11
CA GLU A 113 16.70 7.09 -31.90
C GLU A 113 16.23 5.99 -32.86
N ILE A 114 15.27 5.16 -32.44
CA ILE A 114 14.65 4.14 -33.30
C ILE A 114 13.90 4.80 -34.46
N SER A 115 13.16 5.88 -34.18
CA SER A 115 12.40 6.61 -35.19
C SER A 115 13.25 7.29 -36.25
N GLU A 116 14.54 7.53 -35.99
CA GLU A 116 15.43 8.14 -36.99
C GLU A 116 15.74 7.20 -38.16
N ALA A 117 15.53 5.90 -38.00
CA ALA A 117 15.70 4.89 -39.05
C ALA A 117 14.54 4.84 -40.08
N VAL A 118 13.43 5.53 -39.82
CA VAL A 118 12.30 5.62 -40.76
C VAL A 118 12.25 6.98 -41.45
N LYS A 119 11.52 7.05 -42.56
CA LYS A 119 11.31 8.30 -43.31
C LYS A 119 10.70 9.40 -42.42
N PRO A 120 11.04 10.69 -42.64
CA PRO A 120 10.54 11.80 -41.83
C PRO A 120 9.02 11.82 -41.65
N GLU A 121 8.27 11.46 -42.70
CA GLU A 121 6.80 11.45 -42.69
C GLU A 121 6.23 10.33 -41.81
N ARG A 122 6.99 9.24 -41.61
CA ARG A 122 6.62 8.12 -40.73
C ARG A 122 6.91 8.38 -39.26
N ARG A 123 7.92 9.19 -38.94
CA ARG A 123 8.37 9.41 -37.55
C ARG A 123 7.25 9.74 -36.55
N PRO A 124 6.22 10.54 -36.90
CA PRO A 124 5.10 10.79 -36.02
C PRO A 124 4.27 9.55 -35.64
N LEU A 125 4.35 8.48 -36.43
CA LEU A 125 3.67 7.19 -36.22
C LEU A 125 4.58 6.14 -35.57
N VAL A 126 5.80 6.51 -35.14
CA VAL A 126 6.69 5.65 -34.36
C VAL A 126 6.46 5.91 -32.87
N VAL A 127 6.25 4.85 -32.09
CA VAL A 127 5.82 4.95 -30.68
C VAL A 127 6.36 3.78 -29.84
N GLY A 128 6.62 4.00 -28.56
CA GLY A 128 6.86 2.89 -27.63
C GLY A 128 5.54 2.29 -27.15
N MET A 129 5.42 0.97 -27.18
CA MET A 129 4.29 0.21 -26.63
C MET A 129 4.86 -0.89 -25.74
N HIS A 130 5.28 -0.51 -24.54
CA HIS A 130 6.04 -1.37 -23.63
C HIS A 130 5.10 -2.22 -22.77
N PHE A 131 5.09 -3.53 -23.02
CA PHE A 131 4.35 -4.53 -22.28
C PHE A 131 5.17 -5.11 -21.12
N PHE A 132 4.47 -5.59 -20.09
CA PHE A 132 5.08 -6.22 -18.93
C PHE A 132 5.01 -7.75 -19.01
N ASN A 133 6.06 -8.44 -18.56
CA ASN A 133 6.14 -9.89 -18.65
C ASN A 133 5.39 -10.59 -17.49
N PRO A 134 4.54 -11.60 -17.77
CA PRO A 134 4.10 -12.07 -19.08
C PRO A 134 2.96 -11.21 -19.67
N PRO A 135 3.00 -10.82 -20.96
CA PRO A 135 2.03 -9.90 -21.54
C PRO A 135 0.55 -10.32 -21.38
N PRO A 136 0.15 -11.59 -21.55
CA PRO A 136 -1.25 -11.98 -21.38
C PRO A 136 -1.83 -11.70 -19.98
N LEU A 137 -1.01 -11.76 -18.93
CA LEU A 137 -1.46 -11.60 -17.55
C LEU A 137 -1.30 -10.18 -17.02
N MET A 138 -0.27 -9.46 -17.46
CA MET A 138 0.02 -8.13 -16.92
C MET A 138 -0.95 -7.09 -17.51
N PRO A 139 -1.55 -6.22 -16.67
CA PRO A 139 -2.58 -5.29 -17.13
C PRO A 139 -2.03 -4.01 -17.76
N LEU A 140 -0.76 -3.68 -17.55
CA LEU A 140 -0.15 -2.41 -17.94
C LEU A 140 0.47 -2.43 -19.33
N VAL A 141 0.32 -1.34 -20.06
CA VAL A 141 1.18 -0.93 -21.19
C VAL A 141 1.65 0.52 -20.95
N GLU A 142 2.96 0.75 -20.99
CA GLU A 142 3.51 2.11 -21.04
C GLU A 142 3.57 2.57 -22.50
N ILE A 143 2.94 3.70 -22.83
CA ILE A 143 3.00 4.30 -24.16
C ILE A 143 4.04 5.42 -24.15
N ILE A 144 5.11 5.27 -24.92
CA ILE A 144 6.26 6.16 -24.87
C ILE A 144 6.33 7.05 -26.10
N LYS A 145 6.32 8.36 -25.87
CA LYS A 145 6.53 9.37 -26.89
C LYS A 145 8.03 9.57 -27.12
N GLY A 146 8.48 9.29 -28.34
CA GLY A 146 9.73 9.85 -28.83
C GLY A 146 9.53 11.32 -29.21
N LYS A 147 10.63 12.00 -29.53
CA LYS A 147 10.64 13.43 -29.93
C LYS A 147 9.64 13.77 -31.04
N TYR A 148 9.40 12.84 -31.96
CA TYR A 148 8.57 13.06 -33.14
C TYR A 148 7.16 12.49 -33.01
N THR A 149 6.90 11.61 -32.04
CA THR A 149 5.63 10.87 -31.90
C THR A 149 4.45 11.83 -31.74
N SER A 150 3.43 11.68 -32.57
CA SER A 150 2.22 12.51 -32.50
C SER A 150 1.27 12.05 -31.40
N ASP A 151 0.47 12.98 -30.87
CA ASP A 151 -0.61 12.65 -29.93
C ASP A 151 -1.67 11.73 -30.55
N GLU A 152 -1.86 11.81 -31.88
CA GLU A 152 -2.77 10.90 -32.59
C GLU A 152 -2.26 9.45 -32.58
N ALA A 153 -0.96 9.23 -32.75
CA ALA A 153 -0.37 7.90 -32.65
C ALA A 153 -0.51 7.33 -31.23
N VAL A 154 -0.28 8.16 -30.21
CA VAL A 154 -0.47 7.78 -28.80
C VAL A 154 -1.92 7.38 -28.53
N LYS A 155 -2.89 8.17 -29.01
CA LYS A 155 -4.31 7.87 -28.87
C LYS A 155 -4.69 6.54 -29.53
N LYS A 156 -4.25 6.30 -30.77
CA LYS A 156 -4.50 5.04 -31.48
C LYS A 156 -3.88 3.84 -30.76
N VAL A 157 -2.66 3.96 -30.26
CA VAL A 157 -2.03 2.89 -29.46
C VAL A 157 -2.79 2.63 -28.16
N ALA A 158 -3.32 3.68 -27.51
CA ALA A 158 -4.15 3.51 -26.34
C ALA A 158 -5.46 2.77 -26.65
N GLU A 159 -6.09 3.05 -27.80
CA GLU A 159 -7.26 2.35 -28.29
C GLU A 159 -6.97 0.86 -28.55
N TYR A 160 -5.86 0.54 -29.23
CA TYR A 160 -5.41 -0.84 -29.41
C TYR A 160 -5.19 -1.53 -28.06
N ALA A 161 -4.41 -0.92 -27.16
CA ALA A 161 -4.15 -1.49 -25.84
C ALA A 161 -5.45 -1.78 -25.06
N ALA A 162 -6.43 -0.88 -25.11
CA ALA A 162 -7.73 -1.08 -24.48
C ALA A 162 -8.49 -2.29 -25.05
N GLN A 163 -8.47 -2.48 -26.37
CA GLN A 163 -9.07 -3.65 -27.03
C GLN A 163 -8.37 -4.96 -26.66
N LEU A 164 -7.06 -4.91 -26.36
CA LEU A 164 -6.30 -6.04 -25.81
C LEU A 164 -6.58 -6.29 -24.32
N GLY A 165 -7.54 -5.57 -23.71
CA GLY A 165 -7.84 -5.65 -22.28
C GLY A 165 -6.77 -5.03 -21.38
N LYS A 166 -5.93 -4.13 -21.93
CA LYS A 166 -4.85 -3.45 -21.20
C LYS A 166 -5.26 -2.06 -20.76
N GLN A 167 -4.62 -1.61 -19.70
CA GLN A 167 -4.68 -0.25 -19.21
C GLN A 167 -3.36 0.45 -19.53
N THR A 168 -3.45 1.72 -19.88
CA THR A 168 -2.31 2.50 -20.37
C THR A 168 -1.93 3.64 -19.44
N VAL A 169 -0.67 4.02 -19.53
CA VAL A 169 -0.08 5.25 -18.98
C VAL A 169 0.78 5.88 -20.07
N VAL A 170 0.91 7.22 -20.07
CA VAL A 170 1.68 7.92 -21.09
C VAL A 170 2.99 8.43 -20.52
N VAL A 171 4.07 8.13 -21.23
CA VAL A 171 5.42 8.65 -20.98
C VAL A 171 5.69 9.69 -22.05
N ASN A 172 5.62 10.97 -21.66
CA ASN A 172 5.65 12.12 -22.57
C ASN A 172 7.02 12.35 -23.23
N ARG A 173 8.07 11.74 -22.68
CA ARG A 173 9.44 11.82 -23.18
C ARG A 173 10.15 10.49 -22.91
N ASP A 174 10.83 9.95 -23.91
CA ASP A 174 11.63 8.75 -23.76
C ASP A 174 12.82 8.99 -22.82
N VAL A 175 12.77 8.33 -21.66
CA VAL A 175 13.86 8.30 -20.69
C VAL A 175 14.24 6.85 -20.39
N PRO A 176 15.50 6.56 -20.02
CA PRO A 176 15.91 5.20 -19.70
C PRO A 176 15.05 4.61 -18.57
N GLY A 177 14.46 3.44 -18.83
CA GLY A 177 13.61 2.70 -17.90
C GLY A 177 12.19 3.25 -17.71
N PHE A 178 11.80 4.28 -18.48
CA PHE A 178 10.47 4.89 -18.47
C PHE A 178 9.98 5.24 -17.06
N ILE A 179 8.85 4.67 -16.61
CA ILE A 179 8.32 4.88 -15.26
C ILE A 179 8.67 3.67 -14.38
N VAL A 180 8.14 2.48 -14.70
CA VAL A 180 8.16 1.34 -13.76
C VAL A 180 9.57 0.83 -13.49
N ASN A 181 10.35 0.55 -14.54
CA ASN A 181 11.70 0.00 -14.37
C ASN A 181 12.61 1.01 -13.66
N ARG A 182 12.44 2.30 -13.97
CA ARG A 182 13.20 3.39 -13.36
C ARG A 182 12.95 3.51 -11.86
N ILE A 183 11.69 3.42 -11.43
CA ILE A 183 11.30 3.43 -10.01
C ILE A 183 11.78 2.15 -9.32
N LEU A 184 11.59 0.98 -9.94
CA LEU A 184 11.99 -0.30 -9.38
C LEU A 184 13.52 -0.39 -9.18
N ALA A 185 14.30 0.18 -10.10
CA ALA A 185 15.76 0.25 -9.96
C ALA A 185 16.17 0.93 -8.65
N ARG A 186 15.48 2.01 -8.24
CA ARG A 186 15.75 2.71 -6.98
C ARG A 186 15.39 1.91 -5.74
N VAL A 187 14.33 1.10 -5.81
CA VAL A 187 13.97 0.19 -4.71
C VAL A 187 15.05 -0.88 -4.56
N ASN A 188 15.50 -1.46 -5.67
CA ASN A 188 16.56 -2.48 -5.66
C ASN A 188 17.88 -1.92 -5.14
N ASP A 189 18.27 -0.72 -5.58
CA ASP A 189 19.49 -0.05 -5.11
C ASP A 189 19.41 0.25 -3.61
N ALA A 190 18.30 0.83 -3.14
CA ALA A 190 18.13 1.16 -1.73
C ALA A 190 18.15 -0.09 -0.85
N ALA A 191 17.41 -1.14 -1.24
CA ALA A 191 17.40 -2.43 -0.56
C ALA A 191 18.81 -3.03 -0.47
N CYS A 192 19.53 -3.05 -1.59
CA CYS A 192 20.88 -3.60 -1.64
C CYS A 192 21.86 -2.82 -0.77
N TRP A 193 21.84 -1.48 -0.84
CA TRP A 193 22.74 -0.65 -0.05
C TRP A 193 22.46 -0.69 1.46
N ILE A 194 21.20 -0.85 1.88
CA ILE A 194 20.85 -1.09 3.28
C ILE A 194 21.52 -2.37 3.79
N VAL A 195 21.45 -3.46 3.01
CA VAL A 195 22.09 -4.73 3.37
C VAL A 195 23.61 -4.62 3.33
N ALA A 196 24.16 -4.01 2.28
CA ALA A 196 25.60 -3.82 2.11
C ALA A 196 26.25 -3.02 3.25
N ARG A 197 25.50 -2.11 3.88
CA ARG A 197 25.97 -1.32 5.05
C ARG A 197 25.75 -2.02 6.39
N GLY A 198 25.17 -3.23 6.40
CA GLY A 198 24.84 -3.96 7.63
C GLY A 198 23.70 -3.35 8.45
N GLU A 199 22.87 -2.48 7.84
CA GLU A 199 21.71 -1.88 8.53
C GLU A 199 20.57 -2.89 8.72
N ALA A 200 20.48 -3.88 7.83
CA ALA A 200 19.54 -5.01 7.91
C ALA A 200 20.05 -6.20 7.09
N ASP A 201 19.49 -7.38 7.29
CA ASP A 201 19.70 -8.52 6.39
C ASP A 201 18.65 -8.58 5.27
N ILE A 202 18.84 -9.50 4.32
CA ILE A 202 17.95 -9.71 3.16
C ILE A 202 16.52 -10.02 3.61
N ILE A 203 16.36 -10.84 4.65
CA ILE A 203 15.05 -11.29 5.15
C ILE A 203 14.30 -10.11 5.77
N ALA A 204 14.98 -9.27 6.54
CA ALA A 204 14.40 -8.08 7.16
C ALA A 204 13.92 -7.07 6.12
N VAL A 205 14.68 -6.85 5.05
CA VAL A 205 14.27 -5.96 3.95
C VAL A 205 13.04 -6.50 3.22
N ASP A 206 13.06 -7.78 2.83
CA ASP A 206 11.92 -8.39 2.12
C ASP A 206 10.69 -8.49 3.01
N SER A 207 10.87 -8.77 4.31
CA SER A 207 9.82 -8.79 5.32
C SER A 207 9.17 -7.40 5.49
N ALA A 208 9.96 -6.32 5.58
CA ALA A 208 9.44 -4.96 5.68
C ALA A 208 8.63 -4.55 4.44
N LEU A 209 9.14 -4.82 3.24
CA LEU A 209 8.42 -4.54 1.98
C LEU A 209 7.11 -5.33 1.88
N ARG A 210 7.11 -6.60 2.27
CA ARG A 210 5.90 -7.44 2.17
C ARG A 210 4.84 -7.09 3.22
N TYR A 211 5.25 -6.98 4.48
CA TYR A 211 4.29 -6.94 5.59
C TYR A 211 4.00 -5.55 6.12
N ARG A 212 4.90 -4.58 5.93
CA ARG A 212 4.66 -3.19 6.36
C ARG A 212 4.24 -2.28 5.23
N VAL A 213 4.88 -2.43 4.06
CA VAL A 213 4.48 -1.67 2.86
C VAL A 213 3.32 -2.37 2.13
N GLY A 214 3.24 -3.69 2.19
CA GLY A 214 2.17 -4.47 1.56
C GLY A 214 2.50 -4.91 0.13
N LEU A 215 3.78 -4.95 -0.26
CA LEU A 215 4.19 -5.40 -1.58
C LEU A 215 4.01 -6.92 -1.73
N PRO A 216 3.69 -7.44 -2.92
CA PRO A 216 3.52 -8.88 -3.13
C PRO A 216 4.80 -9.69 -2.86
N MET A 217 5.95 -9.13 -3.24
CA MET A 217 7.29 -9.69 -3.04
C MET A 217 8.22 -8.61 -2.50
N GLY A 218 9.20 -9.03 -1.71
CA GLY A 218 10.31 -8.16 -1.33
C GLY A 218 11.26 -7.92 -2.51
N ALA A 219 12.17 -6.96 -2.37
CA ALA A 219 13.08 -6.55 -3.44
C ALA A 219 14.01 -7.70 -3.87
N PHE A 220 14.62 -8.42 -2.92
CA PHE A 220 15.56 -9.48 -3.23
C PHE A 220 14.87 -10.70 -3.83
N LEU A 221 13.72 -11.08 -3.28
CA LEU A 221 12.90 -12.16 -3.84
C LEU A 221 12.44 -11.84 -5.27
N LEU A 222 12.02 -10.59 -5.53
CA LEU A 222 11.61 -10.17 -6.87
C LEU A 222 12.78 -10.17 -7.86
N MET A 223 13.97 -9.74 -7.44
CA MET A 223 15.18 -9.81 -8.27
C MET A 223 15.53 -11.26 -8.62
N ASP A 224 15.46 -12.19 -7.66
CA ASP A 224 15.67 -13.62 -7.93
C ASP A 224 14.62 -14.23 -8.85
N TYR A 225 13.35 -13.84 -8.69
CA TYR A 225 12.24 -14.34 -9.50
C TYR A 225 12.33 -13.85 -10.94
N THR A 226 12.66 -12.56 -11.11
CA THR A 226 12.84 -11.92 -12.44
C THR A 226 14.09 -12.45 -13.14
N GLY A 227 15.17 -12.66 -12.39
CA GLY A 227 16.48 -13.00 -12.90
C GLY A 227 17.46 -11.84 -12.72
N ILE A 228 18.49 -12.02 -11.89
CA ILE A 228 19.42 -10.93 -11.54
C ILE A 228 20.23 -10.46 -12.76
N ASP A 229 20.53 -11.33 -13.73
CA ASP A 229 21.17 -10.92 -14.98
C ASP A 229 20.33 -9.94 -15.81
N VAL A 230 19.01 -10.09 -15.80
CA VAL A 230 18.09 -9.14 -16.46
C VAL A 230 18.18 -7.78 -15.78
N ILE A 231 18.25 -7.75 -14.45
CA ILE A 231 18.42 -6.53 -13.66
C ILE A 231 19.75 -5.86 -14.00
N CYS A 232 20.85 -6.61 -14.04
CA CYS A 232 22.17 -6.10 -14.42
C CYS A 232 22.20 -5.59 -15.87
N PHE A 233 21.57 -6.30 -16.80
CA PHE A 233 21.49 -5.90 -18.20
C PHE A 233 20.72 -4.57 -18.36
N ILE A 234 19.55 -4.46 -17.74
CA ILE A 234 18.74 -3.23 -17.77
C ILE A 234 19.48 -2.08 -17.09
N GLY A 235 20.11 -2.34 -15.93
CA GLY A 235 20.88 -1.34 -15.19
C GLY A 235 22.04 -0.77 -16.02
N ASP A 236 22.83 -1.63 -16.67
CA ASP A 236 23.92 -1.22 -17.57
C ASP A 236 23.40 -0.42 -18.77
N ALA A 237 22.30 -0.87 -19.39
CA ALA A 237 21.67 -0.18 -20.52
C ALA A 237 21.16 1.22 -20.11
N MET A 238 20.58 1.35 -18.92
CA MET A 238 20.12 2.63 -18.38
C MET A 238 21.29 3.55 -18.03
N ALA A 239 22.34 3.03 -17.37
CA ALA A 239 23.50 3.80 -16.96
C ALA A 239 24.26 4.38 -18.17
N LYS A 240 24.46 3.59 -19.23
CA LYS A 240 25.06 4.05 -20.50
C LYS A 240 24.30 5.20 -21.16
N ARG A 241 23.02 5.39 -20.80
CA ARG A 241 22.14 6.45 -21.30
C ARG A 241 21.87 7.56 -20.29
N GLY A 242 22.73 7.70 -19.29
CA GLY A 242 22.70 8.84 -18.36
C GLY A 242 21.78 8.63 -17.15
N PHE A 243 21.27 7.42 -16.91
CA PHE A 243 20.69 7.11 -15.60
C PHE A 243 21.80 7.05 -14.55
N LYS A 244 21.82 8.04 -13.65
CA LYS A 244 22.79 8.09 -12.56
C LYS A 244 22.49 7.01 -11.53
N MET A 245 23.37 6.03 -11.44
CA MET A 245 23.30 4.98 -10.42
C MET A 245 24.70 4.55 -10.01
N HIS A 246 24.86 4.21 -8.74
CA HIS A 246 26.02 3.48 -8.20
C HIS A 246 25.60 2.02 -7.93
N PRO A 247 25.92 1.07 -8.84
CA PRO A 247 25.53 -0.33 -8.69
C PRO A 247 26.05 -0.92 -7.37
N CYS A 248 25.15 -1.49 -6.59
CA CYS A 248 25.51 -2.13 -5.34
C CYS A 248 26.28 -3.45 -5.57
N HIS A 249 27.38 -3.63 -4.83
CA HIS A 249 28.30 -4.76 -5.05
C HIS A 249 27.63 -6.13 -4.87
N LEU A 250 26.66 -6.26 -3.96
CA LEU A 250 25.96 -7.55 -3.76
C LEU A 250 25.19 -7.99 -5.01
N ILE A 251 24.63 -7.06 -5.79
CA ILE A 251 23.95 -7.38 -7.05
C ILE A 251 24.98 -7.74 -8.13
N THR A 252 26.02 -6.92 -8.27
CA THR A 252 27.03 -7.13 -9.32
C THR A 252 27.83 -8.42 -9.11
N GLU A 253 28.14 -8.79 -7.87
CA GLU A 253 28.78 -10.06 -7.52
C GLU A 253 27.91 -11.27 -7.92
N LYS A 254 26.59 -11.23 -7.68
CA LYS A 254 25.67 -12.30 -8.13
C LYS A 254 25.67 -12.44 -9.64
N CYS A 255 25.73 -11.31 -10.35
CA CYS A 255 25.82 -11.29 -11.81
C CYS A 255 27.13 -11.93 -12.32
N GLN A 256 28.26 -11.60 -11.71
CA GLN A 256 29.57 -12.17 -12.04
C GLN A 256 29.65 -13.67 -11.72
N GLN A 257 29.06 -14.10 -10.60
CA GLN A 257 29.01 -15.50 -10.17
C GLN A 257 28.01 -16.35 -10.94
N LYS A 258 27.23 -15.75 -11.86
CA LYS A 258 26.13 -16.41 -12.59
C LYS A 258 25.06 -17.02 -11.66
N LYS A 259 24.86 -16.41 -10.49
CA LYS A 259 23.80 -16.76 -9.53
C LYS A 259 22.62 -15.83 -9.79
N TYR A 260 21.77 -16.19 -10.73
CA TYR A 260 20.70 -15.35 -11.25
C TYR A 260 19.33 -15.60 -10.59
N GLY A 261 19.26 -16.28 -9.46
CA GLY A 261 18.01 -16.56 -8.75
C GLY A 261 17.36 -17.85 -9.22
N VAL A 262 16.04 -17.82 -9.41
CA VAL A 262 15.21 -19.02 -9.64
C VAL A 262 15.73 -19.85 -10.82
N LYS A 263 16.08 -19.20 -11.93
CA LYS A 263 16.50 -19.89 -13.16
C LYS A 263 17.83 -20.64 -13.05
N THR A 264 18.70 -20.25 -12.11
CA THR A 264 19.97 -20.94 -11.83
C THR A 264 19.92 -21.76 -10.54
N GLY A 265 18.80 -21.72 -9.81
CA GLY A 265 18.62 -22.40 -8.53
C GLY A 265 19.21 -21.65 -7.33
N GLU A 266 19.89 -20.52 -7.55
CA GLU A 266 20.53 -19.72 -6.51
C GLU A 266 20.70 -18.27 -6.97
N GLY A 267 20.39 -17.32 -6.09
CA GLY A 267 20.61 -15.88 -6.22
C GLY A 267 20.85 -15.28 -4.84
N PHE A 268 19.97 -14.41 -4.37
CA PHE A 268 19.91 -13.97 -2.97
C PHE A 268 19.35 -15.05 -2.05
N TYR A 269 18.44 -15.89 -2.57
CA TYR A 269 17.94 -17.10 -1.93
C TYR A 269 18.43 -18.36 -2.65
N LYS A 270 18.21 -19.52 -2.03
CA LYS A 270 18.44 -20.85 -2.62
C LYS A 270 17.12 -21.49 -2.99
N TYR A 271 17.08 -22.18 -4.12
CA TYR A 271 15.89 -22.83 -4.65
C TYR A 271 16.13 -24.34 -4.86
N PRO A 272 15.07 -25.18 -4.87
CA PRO A 272 15.22 -26.63 -4.94
C PRO A 272 15.97 -27.15 -6.18
N ALA A 273 15.82 -26.47 -7.32
CA ALA A 273 16.53 -26.75 -8.55
C ALA A 273 16.46 -25.54 -9.50
N PRO A 274 17.35 -25.44 -10.50
CA PRO A 274 17.24 -24.46 -11.58
C PRO A 274 15.84 -24.47 -12.22
N GLY A 275 15.21 -23.29 -12.29
CA GLY A 275 13.87 -23.09 -12.84
C GLY A 275 12.72 -23.47 -11.91
N LYS A 276 12.97 -24.01 -10.72
CA LYS A 276 11.93 -24.39 -9.75
C LYS A 276 11.78 -23.32 -8.67
N PHE A 277 10.75 -22.50 -8.80
CA PHE A 277 10.40 -21.52 -7.77
C PHE A 277 9.81 -22.21 -6.53
N GLN A 278 10.31 -21.83 -5.37
CA GLN A 278 9.73 -22.12 -4.06
C GLN A 278 9.80 -20.83 -3.25
N TRP A 279 8.72 -20.50 -2.56
CA TRP A 279 8.70 -19.35 -1.65
C TRP A 279 9.72 -19.56 -0.53
N PRO A 280 10.70 -18.65 -0.36
CA PRO A 280 11.57 -18.66 0.81
C PRO A 280 10.78 -18.38 2.09
N ASP A 281 11.28 -18.87 3.23
CA ASP A 281 10.73 -18.51 4.54
C ASP A 281 11.13 -17.06 4.88
N ILE A 282 10.13 -16.18 4.94
CA ILE A 282 10.30 -14.75 5.22
C ILE A 282 9.31 -14.40 6.34
N PRO A 283 9.71 -14.54 7.62
CA PRO A 283 8.86 -14.20 8.75
C PRO A 283 8.59 -12.69 8.83
N LYS A 284 7.59 -12.28 9.61
CA LYS A 284 7.14 -10.87 9.69
C LYS A 284 8.03 -10.03 10.62
N GLU A 285 8.56 -10.66 11.65
CA GLU A 285 9.27 -10.05 12.77
C GLU A 285 10.57 -9.34 12.35
N PRO A 286 11.41 -9.88 11.44
CA PRO A 286 12.68 -9.25 11.06
C PRO A 286 12.53 -7.86 10.43
N GLY A 287 11.44 -7.62 9.70
CA GLY A 287 11.18 -6.34 9.04
C GLY A 287 10.51 -5.29 9.93
N GLU A 288 10.11 -5.63 11.16
CA GLU A 288 9.31 -4.75 12.00
C GLU A 288 10.02 -3.45 12.35
N ARG A 289 11.34 -3.46 12.55
CA ARG A 289 12.12 -2.28 12.97
C ARG A 289 12.74 -1.48 11.83
N LEU A 290 12.66 -1.98 10.59
CA LEU A 290 13.30 -1.32 9.45
C LEU A 290 12.62 0.01 9.10
N ASP A 291 13.37 1.07 8.83
CA ASP A 291 12.79 2.32 8.35
C ASP A 291 12.33 2.19 6.89
N VAL A 292 11.04 1.97 6.70
CA VAL A 292 10.42 1.84 5.36
C VAL A 292 10.38 3.16 4.59
N VAL A 293 10.43 4.31 5.28
CA VAL A 293 10.52 5.62 4.62
C VAL A 293 11.89 5.72 3.98
N ALA A 294 12.96 5.41 4.71
CA ALA A 294 14.32 5.38 4.16
C ALA A 294 14.44 4.39 2.99
N LEU A 295 13.84 3.20 3.09
CA LEU A 295 13.89 2.19 2.02
C LEU A 295 13.21 2.64 0.72
N LEU A 296 12.09 3.36 0.80
CA LEU A 296 11.31 3.78 -0.37
C LEU A 296 11.59 5.21 -0.84
N ALA A 297 12.24 6.03 -0.01
CA ALA A 297 12.52 7.43 -0.34
C ALA A 297 13.26 7.61 -1.69
N PRO A 298 14.27 6.79 -2.06
CA PRO A 298 14.88 6.88 -3.38
C PRO A 298 13.92 6.64 -4.56
N ALA A 299 12.95 5.73 -4.40
CA ALA A 299 11.94 5.46 -5.41
C ALA A 299 10.91 6.60 -5.50
N ILE A 300 10.54 7.18 -4.37
CA ILE A 300 9.69 8.39 -4.29
C ILE A 300 10.40 9.58 -4.93
N ASN A 301 11.71 9.73 -4.71
CA ASN A 301 12.52 10.77 -5.31
C ASN A 301 12.51 10.71 -6.84
N GLU A 302 12.64 9.50 -7.38
CA GLU A 302 12.59 9.26 -8.82
C GLU A 302 11.19 9.50 -9.40
N ALA A 303 10.13 9.16 -8.66
CA ALA A 303 8.76 9.50 -9.02
C ALA A 303 8.53 11.03 -9.06
N ALA A 304 9.07 11.78 -8.10
CA ALA A 304 9.01 13.23 -8.09
C ALA A 304 9.77 13.85 -9.28
N TYR A 305 10.94 13.30 -9.63
CA TYR A 305 11.69 13.68 -10.83
C TYR A 305 10.84 13.49 -12.11
N LEU A 306 10.19 12.33 -12.25
CA LEU A 306 9.34 12.03 -13.41
C LEU A 306 8.20 13.05 -13.57
N VAL A 307 7.59 13.49 -12.47
CA VAL A 307 6.54 14.51 -12.46
C VAL A 307 7.11 15.90 -12.76
N ARG A 308 8.19 16.31 -12.07
CA ARG A 308 8.81 17.64 -12.22
C ARG A 308 9.28 17.89 -13.65
N GLU A 309 9.84 16.88 -14.29
CA GLU A 309 10.33 16.95 -15.67
C GLU A 309 9.22 16.81 -16.72
N GLY A 310 7.96 16.63 -16.30
CA GLY A 310 6.83 16.45 -17.21
C GLY A 310 6.86 15.13 -17.99
N ILE A 311 7.66 14.15 -17.56
CA ILE A 311 7.80 12.84 -18.21
C ILE A 311 6.51 12.04 -18.06
N ALA A 312 5.85 12.13 -16.91
CA ALA A 312 4.54 11.53 -16.68
C ALA A 312 3.73 12.37 -15.70
N THR A 313 2.40 12.25 -15.76
CA THR A 313 1.53 12.88 -14.74
C THR A 313 1.67 12.15 -13.41
N LYS A 314 1.31 12.81 -12.31
CA LYS A 314 1.32 12.16 -10.99
C LYS A 314 0.41 10.93 -10.98
N GLU A 315 -0.76 11.00 -11.62
CA GLU A 315 -1.69 9.88 -11.76
C GLU A 315 -1.10 8.71 -12.53
N ASP A 316 -0.41 8.97 -13.64
CA ASP A 316 0.19 7.92 -14.47
C ASP A 316 1.38 7.25 -13.78
N VAL A 317 2.22 8.01 -13.05
CA VAL A 317 3.31 7.43 -12.25
C VAL A 317 2.77 6.43 -11.24
N ASP A 318 1.76 6.86 -10.50
CA ASP A 318 1.13 6.08 -9.45
C ASP A 318 0.35 4.87 -10.01
N LYS A 319 -0.35 5.05 -11.13
CA LYS A 319 -1.06 3.99 -11.85
C LYS A 319 -0.10 2.96 -12.44
N ALA A 320 1.01 3.38 -13.02
CA ALA A 320 2.01 2.49 -13.61
C ALA A 320 2.59 1.54 -12.57
N VAL A 321 2.94 2.05 -11.39
CA VAL A 321 3.50 1.21 -10.31
C VAL A 321 2.44 0.24 -9.74
N ARG A 322 1.19 0.69 -9.56
CA ARG A 322 0.10 -0.20 -9.13
C ARG A 322 -0.17 -1.32 -10.14
N LEU A 323 -0.16 -1.04 -11.43
CA LEU A 323 -0.49 -2.04 -12.46
C LEU A 323 0.70 -2.92 -12.86
N GLY A 324 1.90 -2.34 -12.94
CA GLY A 324 3.12 -3.01 -13.39
C GLY A 324 3.82 -3.81 -12.28
N LEU A 325 3.76 -3.34 -11.03
CA LEU A 325 4.41 -3.99 -9.88
C LEU A 325 3.41 -4.52 -8.84
N ASN A 326 2.11 -4.30 -9.05
CA ASN A 326 1.06 -4.71 -8.12
C ASN A 326 1.24 -4.12 -6.70
N TRP A 327 1.72 -2.88 -6.63
CA TRP A 327 1.83 -2.16 -5.36
C TRP A 327 0.44 -1.74 -4.86
N PRO A 328 0.20 -1.77 -3.53
CA PRO A 328 -1.09 -1.35 -2.97
C PRO A 328 -1.33 0.16 -3.10
N LYS A 329 -0.25 0.95 -3.08
CA LYS A 329 -0.24 2.42 -3.21
C LYS A 329 0.91 2.82 -4.14
N GLY A 330 0.71 3.87 -4.92
CA GLY A 330 1.78 4.39 -5.76
C GLY A 330 2.79 5.22 -4.93
N PRO A 331 3.99 5.47 -5.49
CA PRO A 331 5.06 6.14 -4.75
C PRO A 331 4.69 7.56 -4.31
N LEU A 332 3.87 8.30 -5.07
CA LEU A 332 3.49 9.67 -4.70
C LEU A 332 2.42 9.67 -3.60
N GLU A 333 1.50 8.71 -3.61
CA GLU A 333 0.59 8.48 -2.48
C GLU A 333 1.36 8.08 -1.21
N LEU A 334 2.38 7.23 -1.33
CA LEU A 334 3.24 6.85 -0.21
C LEU A 334 4.03 8.06 0.32
N ALA A 335 4.50 8.95 -0.55
CA ALA A 335 5.15 10.20 -0.14
C ALA A 335 4.24 11.06 0.74
N ASP A 336 2.97 11.21 0.33
CA ASP A 336 1.98 11.97 1.08
C ASP A 336 1.59 11.31 2.41
N GLU A 337 1.63 9.98 2.47
CA GLU A 337 1.34 9.20 3.68
C GLU A 337 2.49 9.25 4.69
N PHE A 338 3.72 9.12 4.23
CA PHE A 338 4.92 9.24 5.08
C PHE A 338 5.16 10.67 5.54
N GLY A 339 4.74 11.65 4.74
CA GLY A 339 5.05 13.05 4.90
C GLY A 339 6.25 13.44 4.05
N ILE A 340 6.07 14.44 3.18
CA ILE A 340 7.09 14.85 2.20
C ILE A 340 8.37 15.35 2.89
N ASP A 341 8.27 16.01 4.04
CA ASP A 341 9.41 16.40 4.87
C ASP A 341 10.18 15.20 5.44
N ALA A 342 9.48 14.12 5.84
CA ALA A 342 10.13 12.89 6.28
C ALA A 342 10.88 12.22 5.13
N VAL A 343 10.32 12.23 3.92
CA VAL A 343 10.99 11.73 2.71
C VAL A 343 12.23 12.57 2.38
N VAL A 344 12.12 13.91 2.40
CA VAL A 344 13.27 14.82 2.16
C VAL A 344 14.37 14.54 3.18
N LYS A 345 14.05 14.44 4.47
CA LYS A 345 15.02 14.12 5.53
C LYS A 345 15.68 12.76 5.32
N ALA A 346 14.92 11.75 4.89
CA ALA A 346 15.47 10.43 4.59
C ALA A 346 16.46 10.47 3.41
N LEU A 347 16.16 11.26 2.37
CA LEU A 347 17.03 11.47 1.21
C LEU A 347 18.31 12.22 1.57
N GLU A 348 18.22 13.27 2.40
CA GLU A 348 19.39 13.96 2.95
C GLU A 348 20.29 13.00 3.74
N ALA A 349 19.69 12.14 4.57
CA ALA A 349 20.42 11.11 5.30
C ALA A 349 21.08 10.09 4.36
N TRP A 350 20.39 9.67 3.29
CA TRP A 350 20.98 8.81 2.25
C TRP A 350 22.21 9.46 1.61
N ARG A 351 22.07 10.69 1.11
CA ARG A 351 23.16 11.44 0.49
C ARG A 351 24.33 11.61 1.46
N SER A 352 24.05 11.93 2.73
CA SER A 352 25.10 12.08 3.75
C SER A 352 25.82 10.76 4.05
N LYS A 353 25.11 9.63 4.08
CA LYS A 353 25.69 8.31 4.35
C LYS A 353 26.48 7.74 3.18
N THR A 354 26.04 7.97 1.94
CA THR A 354 26.66 7.35 0.75
C THR A 354 27.57 8.29 -0.03
N GLY A 355 27.34 9.60 0.02
CA GLY A 355 27.95 10.57 -0.88
C GLY A 355 27.40 10.52 -2.31
N PHE A 356 26.32 9.75 -2.57
CA PHE A 356 25.77 9.59 -3.91
C PHE A 356 24.78 10.70 -4.25
N GLU A 357 25.06 11.45 -5.32
CA GLU A 357 24.26 12.60 -5.73
C GLU A 357 22.86 12.22 -6.22
N GLU A 358 22.64 11.02 -6.73
CA GLU A 358 21.30 10.54 -7.12
C GLU A 358 20.32 10.39 -5.95
N PHE A 359 20.81 10.37 -4.70
CA PHE A 359 19.98 10.35 -3.51
C PHE A 359 19.73 11.75 -2.93
N ALA A 360 20.24 12.82 -3.57
CA ALA A 360 19.86 14.16 -3.20
C ALA A 360 18.33 14.37 -3.37
N PRO A 361 17.65 15.03 -2.42
CA PRO A 361 16.23 15.32 -2.55
C PRO A 361 15.93 16.09 -3.84
N ASP A 362 14.95 15.61 -4.61
CA ASP A 362 14.51 16.30 -5.83
C ASP A 362 13.93 17.68 -5.48
N PRO A 363 14.21 18.73 -6.29
CA PRO A 363 13.71 20.07 -6.03
C PRO A 363 12.20 20.18 -5.80
N LEU A 364 11.39 19.33 -6.45
CA LEU A 364 9.94 19.32 -6.25
C LEU A 364 9.58 18.96 -4.80
N LEU A 365 10.21 17.93 -4.25
CA LEU A 365 9.97 17.50 -2.86
C LEU A 365 10.41 18.58 -1.87
N VAL A 366 11.57 19.21 -2.10
CA VAL A 366 12.09 20.30 -1.28
C VAL A 366 11.13 21.49 -1.29
N GLN A 367 10.66 21.90 -2.47
CA GLN A 367 9.72 23.01 -2.62
C GLN A 367 8.39 22.71 -1.90
N MET A 368 7.85 21.50 -2.07
CA MET A 368 6.61 21.08 -1.41
C MET A 368 6.75 21.12 0.11
N ALA A 369 7.86 20.58 0.64
CA ALA A 369 8.16 20.62 2.07
C ALA A 369 8.24 22.05 2.61
N GLN A 370 8.94 22.95 1.90
CA GLN A 370 9.07 24.36 2.26
C GLN A 370 7.73 25.11 2.21
N SER A 371 6.85 24.77 1.27
CA SER A 371 5.51 25.36 1.17
C SER A 371 4.48 24.77 2.15
N GLY A 372 4.88 23.85 3.02
CA GLY A 372 3.98 23.18 3.97
C GLY A 372 3.02 22.17 3.33
N LYS A 373 3.28 21.76 2.09
CA LYS A 373 2.55 20.69 1.40
C LYS A 373 3.17 19.35 1.76
N LEU A 374 2.83 18.86 2.94
CA LEU A 374 3.41 17.68 3.59
C LEU A 374 2.57 16.41 3.42
N GLY A 375 1.60 16.40 2.50
CA GLY A 375 0.73 15.25 2.27
C GLY A 375 -0.45 15.20 3.23
N ARG A 376 -0.77 14.01 3.72
CA ARG A 376 -1.96 13.76 4.57
C ARG A 376 -1.97 14.63 5.81
N LYS A 377 -0.80 14.88 6.42
CA LYS A 377 -0.71 15.64 7.68
C LYS A 377 -0.96 17.14 7.54
N SER A 378 -0.80 17.71 6.35
CA SER A 378 -1.12 19.13 6.07
C SER A 378 -2.44 19.31 5.33
N GLY A 379 -3.05 18.22 4.85
CA GLY A 379 -4.22 18.26 3.96
C GLY A 379 -3.86 18.42 2.48
N GLU A 380 -2.58 18.54 2.13
CA GLU A 380 -2.15 18.74 0.74
C GLU A 380 -0.70 18.29 0.55
N GLY A 381 -0.45 17.50 -0.49
CA GLY A 381 0.87 17.09 -0.97
C GLY A 381 0.84 16.93 -2.49
N PHE A 382 1.16 15.74 -3.00
CA PHE A 382 0.91 15.40 -4.42
C PHE A 382 -0.60 15.34 -4.70
N TYR A 383 -1.37 14.89 -3.72
CA TYR A 383 -2.83 14.90 -3.73
C TYR A 383 -3.39 15.83 -2.64
N THR A 384 -4.67 16.19 -2.80
CA THR A 384 -5.40 16.98 -1.81
C THR A 384 -6.16 16.04 -0.88
N TYR A 385 -6.06 16.30 0.42
CA TYR A 385 -6.74 15.56 1.47
C TYR A 385 -7.66 16.52 2.23
N VAL A 386 -8.72 15.99 2.83
CA VAL A 386 -9.55 16.81 3.73
C VAL A 386 -8.66 17.22 4.90
N LYS A 387 -8.38 18.52 5.02
CA LYS A 387 -7.57 19.07 6.12
C LYS A 387 -8.22 18.64 7.43
N ALA A 388 -7.42 18.09 8.33
CA ALA A 388 -7.95 17.62 9.61
C ALA A 388 -8.59 18.81 10.35
N GLU A 389 -9.89 18.74 10.62
CA GLU A 389 -10.59 19.76 11.38
C GLU A 389 -10.30 19.49 12.85
N GLU A 390 -9.58 20.40 13.51
CA GLU A 390 -9.26 20.30 14.93
C GLU A 390 -10.08 21.31 15.71
N ARG A 391 -10.91 20.80 16.64
CA ARG A 391 -11.66 21.58 17.60
C ARG A 391 -11.08 21.37 18.98
N ARG A 392 -10.63 22.46 19.60
CA ARG A 392 -10.11 22.45 20.98
C ARG A 392 -11.19 22.87 21.96
N MET A 393 -11.42 22.04 22.97
CA MET A 393 -12.20 22.33 24.17
C MET A 393 -11.23 22.60 25.33
N GLU A 394 -11.73 22.75 26.56
CA GLU A 394 -10.89 23.08 27.72
C GLU A 394 -9.94 21.92 28.06
N THR A 395 -10.45 20.70 28.07
CA THR A 395 -9.78 19.49 28.53
C THR A 395 -9.68 18.40 27.46
N ILE A 396 -10.32 18.59 26.30
CA ILE A 396 -10.35 17.66 25.16
C ILE A 396 -10.00 18.37 23.86
N ILE A 397 -9.28 17.69 22.96
CA ILE A 397 -9.12 18.07 21.56
C ILE A 397 -9.81 17.02 20.70
N VAL A 398 -10.70 17.45 19.80
CA VAL A 398 -11.31 16.58 18.79
C VAL A 398 -10.69 16.90 17.45
N ARG A 399 -10.06 15.91 16.80
CA ARG A 399 -9.42 16.06 15.49
C ARG A 399 -10.07 15.10 14.50
N TYR A 400 -10.79 15.64 13.52
CA TYR A 400 -11.42 14.89 12.45
C TYR A 400 -10.42 14.66 11.32
N GLU A 401 -10.08 13.40 11.04
CA GLU A 401 -9.24 12.97 9.91
C GLU A 401 -10.05 11.97 9.07
N PRO A 402 -11.03 12.39 8.26
CA PRO A 402 -11.94 11.46 7.59
C PRO A 402 -11.19 10.31 6.87
N PRO A 403 -11.60 9.04 7.06
CA PRO A 403 -12.83 8.58 7.70
C PRO A 403 -12.71 8.28 9.21
N ILE A 404 -11.79 8.89 9.96
CA ILE A 404 -11.60 8.64 11.40
C ILE A 404 -11.67 9.93 12.23
N ALA A 405 -11.96 9.80 13.52
CA ALA A 405 -11.92 10.91 14.48
C ALA A 405 -11.00 10.59 15.66
N TRP A 406 -10.24 11.57 16.11
CA TRP A 406 -9.41 11.48 17.31
C TRP A 406 -10.04 12.29 18.44
N ILE A 407 -10.17 11.68 19.62
CA ILE A 407 -10.49 12.36 20.87
C ILE A 407 -9.23 12.31 21.74
N ILE A 408 -8.67 13.48 22.05
CA ILE A 408 -7.37 13.58 22.70
C ILE A 408 -7.55 14.24 24.07
N LEU A 409 -7.21 13.54 25.13
CA LEU A 409 -7.21 14.06 26.50
C LEU A 409 -6.13 15.14 26.64
N ASN A 410 -6.53 16.33 27.08
CA ASN A 410 -5.70 17.54 27.03
C ASN A 410 -5.66 18.28 28.37
N ARG A 411 -5.08 17.61 29.38
CA ARG A 411 -4.61 18.21 30.65
C ARG A 411 -3.19 17.70 30.97
N PRO A 412 -2.21 17.84 30.06
CA PRO A 412 -0.89 17.21 30.20
C PRO A 412 -0.14 17.59 31.48
N GLU A 413 -0.36 18.82 31.98
CA GLU A 413 0.19 19.34 33.23
C GLU A 413 -0.34 18.62 34.48
N ARG A 414 -1.49 17.95 34.37
CA ARG A 414 -2.10 17.08 35.39
C ARG A 414 -2.11 15.61 34.98
N LEU A 415 -1.23 15.21 34.05
CA LEU A 415 -1.18 13.84 33.52
C LEU A 415 -2.54 13.35 32.99
N ASN A 416 -3.33 14.25 32.41
CA ASN A 416 -4.67 13.98 31.91
C ASN A 416 -5.60 13.38 32.98
N ALA A 417 -5.46 13.79 34.24
CA ALA A 417 -6.38 13.38 35.30
C ALA A 417 -7.82 13.78 34.95
N ILE A 418 -8.77 12.86 35.18
CA ILE A 418 -10.17 13.00 34.79
C ILE A 418 -10.92 13.81 35.84
N ASN A 419 -11.37 15.01 35.47
CA ASN A 419 -12.27 15.84 36.27
C ASN A 419 -13.68 15.86 35.65
N ALA A 420 -14.63 16.50 36.33
CA ALA A 420 -16.01 16.61 35.85
C ALA A 420 -16.12 17.27 34.47
N LYS A 421 -15.28 18.28 34.19
CA LYS A 421 -15.26 18.96 32.89
C LYS A 421 -14.84 18.03 31.76
N MET A 422 -13.81 17.22 31.97
CA MET A 422 -13.39 16.21 30.99
C MET A 422 -14.47 15.17 30.72
N VAL A 423 -15.21 14.74 31.74
CA VAL A 423 -16.34 13.81 31.55
C VAL A 423 -17.44 14.45 30.68
N GLU A 424 -17.79 15.72 30.95
CA GLU A 424 -18.75 16.50 30.15
C GLU A 424 -18.31 16.63 28.69
N GLU A 425 -17.05 17.03 28.47
CA GLU A 425 -16.50 17.26 27.12
C GLU A 425 -16.33 15.97 26.32
N LEU A 426 -15.88 14.88 26.95
CA LEU A 426 -15.84 13.56 26.32
C LEU A 426 -17.23 13.09 25.91
N SER A 427 -18.20 13.24 26.80
CA SER A 427 -19.60 12.89 26.52
C SER A 427 -20.15 13.69 25.34
N ALA A 428 -19.89 15.00 25.30
CA ALA A 428 -20.31 15.86 24.20
C ALA A 428 -19.65 15.49 22.86
N ALA A 429 -18.35 15.18 22.87
CA ALA A 429 -17.63 14.74 21.67
C ALA A 429 -18.18 13.41 21.13
N LEU A 430 -18.49 12.45 22.00
CA LEU A 430 -19.11 11.17 21.60
C LEU A 430 -20.52 11.37 21.03
N ASP A 431 -21.32 12.25 21.62
CA ASP A 431 -22.66 12.58 21.10
C ASP A 431 -22.58 13.23 19.71
N GLU A 432 -21.62 14.14 19.49
CA GLU A 432 -21.37 14.76 18.19
C GLU A 432 -20.95 13.74 17.13
N ILE A 433 -20.00 12.85 17.48
CA ILE A 433 -19.55 11.79 16.58
C ILE A 433 -20.71 10.84 16.24
N SER A 434 -21.55 10.47 17.21
CA SER A 434 -22.69 9.57 16.98
C SER A 434 -23.67 10.10 15.91
N ARG A 435 -23.78 11.42 15.78
CA ARG A 435 -24.65 12.11 14.80
C ARG A 435 -23.96 12.44 13.48
N THR A 436 -22.65 12.25 13.40
CA THR A 436 -21.88 12.50 12.20
C THR A 436 -22.16 11.40 11.17
N ASP A 437 -22.03 11.66 9.87
CA ASP A 437 -22.22 10.62 8.85
C ASP A 437 -21.04 9.64 8.81
N PHE A 438 -21.30 8.38 8.40
CA PHE A 438 -20.25 7.39 8.13
C PHE A 438 -19.30 7.79 7.00
N GLU A 439 -19.66 8.76 6.15
CA GLU A 439 -18.72 9.30 5.16
C GLU A 439 -17.60 10.12 5.82
N LYS A 440 -17.85 10.69 7.01
CA LYS A 440 -16.88 11.51 7.74
C LYS A 440 -16.15 10.74 8.83
N VAL A 441 -16.87 9.94 9.62
CA VAL A 441 -16.30 9.19 10.75
C VAL A 441 -16.84 7.77 10.80
N ARG A 442 -15.95 6.79 10.64
CA ARG A 442 -16.21 5.35 10.69
C ARG A 442 -15.52 4.65 11.85
N ALA A 443 -14.45 5.24 12.39
CA ALA A 443 -13.75 4.74 13.57
C ALA A 443 -13.26 5.91 14.42
N VAL A 444 -13.15 5.69 15.73
CA VAL A 444 -12.71 6.69 16.70
C VAL A 444 -11.43 6.21 17.39
N VAL A 445 -10.47 7.11 17.60
CA VAL A 445 -9.27 6.85 18.40
C VAL A 445 -9.27 7.77 19.61
N ILE A 446 -9.10 7.22 20.81
CA ILE A 446 -8.93 8.00 22.05
C ILE A 446 -7.48 7.89 22.52
N THR A 447 -6.82 9.02 22.78
CA THR A 447 -5.42 9.07 23.26
C THR A 447 -5.21 10.26 24.21
N GLY A 448 -4.02 10.43 24.81
CA GLY A 448 -3.68 11.57 25.68
C GLY A 448 -2.53 12.41 25.16
N VAL A 449 -2.56 13.72 25.43
CA VAL A 449 -1.41 14.62 25.18
C VAL A 449 -0.30 14.33 26.19
N GLY A 450 0.95 14.34 25.72
CA GLY A 450 2.13 14.29 26.57
C GLY A 450 2.49 12.88 27.03
N ARG A 451 2.88 12.74 28.29
CA ARG A 451 3.49 11.51 28.85
C ARG A 451 2.50 10.53 29.49
N ALA A 452 1.20 10.79 29.42
CA ALA A 452 0.17 9.95 30.00
C ALA A 452 -1.04 9.87 29.07
N PHE A 453 -1.66 8.70 29.04
CA PHE A 453 -3.03 8.61 28.56
C PHE A 453 -3.93 9.30 29.59
N SER A 454 -3.95 8.79 30.82
CA SER A 454 -4.54 9.42 32.00
C SER A 454 -4.03 8.76 33.28
N ALA A 455 -3.68 9.56 34.28
CA ALA A 455 -3.28 9.09 35.60
C ALA A 455 -4.46 8.72 36.53
N GLY A 456 -5.70 8.77 36.05
CA GLY A 456 -6.90 8.43 36.84
C GLY A 456 -7.78 9.63 37.17
N ALA A 457 -8.69 9.47 38.13
CA ALA A 457 -9.57 10.54 38.57
C ALA A 457 -8.79 11.67 39.28
N ASP A 458 -9.22 12.91 39.09
CA ASP A 458 -8.65 14.07 39.78
C ASP A 458 -9.12 14.09 41.25
N ILE A 459 -8.33 13.47 42.14
CA ILE A 459 -8.66 13.28 43.56
C ILE A 459 -8.78 14.59 44.36
N THR A 460 -8.32 15.72 43.81
CA THR A 460 -8.45 17.02 44.48
C THR A 460 -9.92 17.38 44.73
N GLY A 461 -10.84 16.88 43.91
CA GLY A 461 -12.28 17.06 44.07
C GLY A 461 -12.94 16.16 45.12
N PHE A 462 -12.23 15.21 45.72
CA PHE A 462 -12.85 14.21 46.61
C PHE A 462 -12.95 14.69 48.08
N VAL A 463 -12.12 15.65 48.47
CA VAL A 463 -12.13 16.20 49.83
C VAL A 463 -13.45 16.92 50.10
N GLY A 464 -14.18 16.50 51.14
CA GLY A 464 -15.49 17.06 51.50
C GLY A 464 -16.67 16.54 50.67
N THR A 465 -16.47 15.53 49.82
CA THR A 465 -17.53 14.90 49.02
C THR A 465 -18.49 14.09 49.90
N THR A 466 -19.81 14.24 49.69
CA THR A 466 -20.83 13.44 50.37
C THR A 466 -21.06 12.09 49.66
N PRO A 467 -21.60 11.06 50.33
CA PRO A 467 -21.89 9.77 49.70
C PRO A 467 -22.74 9.88 48.42
N LEU A 468 -23.73 10.77 48.42
CA LEU A 468 -24.58 11.01 47.24
C LEU A 468 -23.79 11.62 46.08
N LEU A 469 -22.87 12.56 46.36
CA LEU A 469 -22.04 13.17 45.33
C LEU A 469 -21.03 12.14 44.78
N ALA A 470 -20.42 11.32 45.63
CA ALA A 470 -19.54 10.23 45.20
C ALA A 470 -20.27 9.22 44.28
N TYR A 471 -21.50 8.83 44.64
CA TYR A 471 -22.35 8.00 43.78
C TYR A 471 -22.60 8.66 42.41
N LYS A 472 -22.93 9.95 42.39
CA LYS A 472 -23.17 10.70 41.14
C LYS A 472 -21.91 10.79 40.27
N LEU A 473 -20.74 11.00 40.87
CA LEU A 473 -19.46 11.02 40.14
C LEU A 473 -19.17 9.65 39.50
N SER A 474 -19.33 8.57 40.27
CA SER A 474 -19.21 7.19 39.77
C SER A 474 -20.20 6.91 38.64
N ARG A 475 -21.48 7.26 38.80
CA ARG A 475 -22.50 7.11 37.75
C ARG A 475 -22.22 7.95 36.51
N GLY A 476 -21.71 9.17 36.63
CA GLY A 476 -21.31 9.97 35.49
C GLY A 476 -20.21 9.31 34.66
N LEU A 477 -19.23 8.68 35.30
CA LEU A 477 -18.19 7.92 34.60
C LEU A 477 -18.77 6.65 33.96
N HIS A 478 -19.69 5.95 34.63
CA HIS A 478 -20.40 4.83 34.03
C HIS A 478 -21.16 5.25 32.76
N GLU A 479 -21.95 6.32 32.82
CA GLU A 479 -22.70 6.83 31.66
C GLU A 479 -21.77 7.21 30.49
N LEU A 480 -20.61 7.82 30.78
CA LEU A 480 -19.60 8.10 29.77
C LEU A 480 -19.06 6.80 29.12
N THR A 481 -18.69 5.81 29.93
CA THR A 481 -18.18 4.53 29.41
C THR A 481 -19.25 3.74 28.63
N GLU A 482 -20.51 3.77 29.08
CA GLU A 482 -21.65 3.17 28.38
C GLU A 482 -21.85 3.82 27.00
N LYS A 483 -21.62 5.14 26.85
CA LYS A 483 -21.66 5.80 25.53
C LYS A 483 -20.60 5.29 24.56
N ILE A 484 -19.38 5.00 25.04
CA ILE A 484 -18.31 4.43 24.22
C ILE A 484 -18.70 3.03 23.71
N GLU A 485 -19.24 2.21 24.60
CA GLU A 485 -19.68 0.84 24.30
C GLU A 485 -20.88 0.81 23.35
N ARG A 486 -21.75 1.82 23.41
CA ARG A 486 -22.93 2.01 22.54
C ARG A 486 -22.64 2.68 21.21
N LEU A 487 -21.49 3.33 21.07
CA LEU A 487 -21.17 4.03 19.84
C LEU A 487 -21.21 3.04 18.67
N ASP A 488 -21.93 3.41 17.61
CA ASP A 488 -22.09 2.69 16.34
C ASP A 488 -20.80 2.63 15.50
N ARG A 489 -19.67 2.97 16.10
CA ARG A 489 -18.34 2.99 15.51
C ARG A 489 -17.38 2.25 16.42
N PRO A 490 -16.39 1.52 15.87
CA PRO A 490 -15.29 1.00 16.64
C PRO A 490 -14.49 2.12 17.30
N VAL A 491 -14.13 1.92 18.56
CA VAL A 491 -13.33 2.84 19.37
C VAL A 491 -12.02 2.16 19.76
N ILE A 492 -10.92 2.73 19.31
CA ILE A 492 -9.57 2.30 19.62
C ILE A 492 -9.01 3.23 20.70
N CYS A 493 -8.33 2.68 21.69
CA CYS A 493 -7.59 3.44 22.68
C CYS A 493 -6.08 3.30 22.44
N ALA A 494 -5.38 4.41 22.26
CA ALA A 494 -3.93 4.46 22.09
C ALA A 494 -3.29 4.94 23.41
N LEU A 495 -2.60 4.03 24.10
CA LEU A 495 -2.09 4.25 25.46
C LEU A 495 -0.63 4.73 25.40
N ASN A 496 -0.41 6.03 25.47
CA ASN A 496 0.89 6.70 25.31
C ASN A 496 1.75 6.78 26.59
N GLY A 497 1.29 6.26 27.73
CA GLY A 497 2.01 6.36 28.99
C GLY A 497 1.19 5.84 30.17
N TYR A 498 1.14 6.60 31.27
CA TYR A 498 0.30 6.24 32.42
C TYR A 498 -1.18 6.09 32.01
N THR A 499 -1.77 4.96 32.38
CA THR A 499 -3.17 4.58 32.18
C THR A 499 -3.66 3.94 33.47
N LEU A 500 -3.96 4.78 34.47
CA LEU A 500 -4.22 4.34 35.83
C LEU A 500 -5.63 4.69 36.27
N GLY A 501 -6.20 3.88 37.15
CA GLY A 501 -7.49 4.12 37.79
C GLY A 501 -8.60 4.47 36.78
N GLY A 502 -9.29 5.59 36.99
CA GLY A 502 -10.28 6.13 36.03
C GLY A 502 -9.81 6.23 34.57
N GLY A 503 -8.51 6.43 34.32
CA GLY A 503 -7.92 6.39 32.98
C GLY A 503 -7.93 4.99 32.38
N LEU A 504 -7.63 3.97 33.18
CA LEU A 504 -7.80 2.58 32.77
C LEU A 504 -9.29 2.23 32.62
N GLU A 505 -10.17 2.74 33.47
CA GLU A 505 -11.62 2.53 33.35
C GLU A 505 -12.19 3.06 32.03
N LEU A 506 -11.69 4.21 31.54
CA LEU A 506 -12.00 4.73 30.21
C LEU A 506 -11.47 3.81 29.10
N ALA A 507 -10.22 3.35 29.20
CA ALA A 507 -9.61 2.46 28.21
C ALA A 507 -10.29 1.08 28.15
N LEU A 508 -10.78 0.57 29.28
CA LEU A 508 -11.51 -0.70 29.38
C LEU A 508 -12.84 -0.68 28.63
N ALA A 509 -13.46 0.50 28.47
CA ALA A 509 -14.71 0.67 27.71
C ALA A 509 -14.49 0.75 26.18
N CYS A 510 -13.25 0.94 25.73
CA CYS A 510 -12.93 0.95 24.30
C CYS A 510 -12.88 -0.48 23.73
N ASP A 511 -13.15 -0.63 22.43
CA ASP A 511 -13.22 -1.94 21.78
C ASP A 511 -11.82 -2.58 21.63
N LEU A 512 -10.81 -1.76 21.33
CA LEU A 512 -9.42 -2.20 21.12
C LEU A 512 -8.43 -1.26 21.81
N ARG A 513 -7.32 -1.81 22.30
CA ARG A 513 -6.25 -1.08 22.99
C ARG A 513 -4.89 -1.37 22.35
N ILE A 514 -4.21 -0.32 21.90
CA ILE A 514 -2.80 -0.38 21.49
C ILE A 514 -1.99 0.40 22.51
N ALA A 515 -0.91 -0.16 23.04
CA ALA A 515 -0.08 0.50 24.04
C ALA A 515 1.33 0.78 23.52
N SER A 516 1.87 1.91 23.94
CA SER A 516 3.31 2.15 23.90
C SER A 516 4.03 1.13 24.79
N GLU A 517 5.24 0.70 24.44
CA GLU A 517 6.12 -0.09 25.31
C GLU A 517 6.39 0.59 26.67
N THR A 518 6.28 1.92 26.72
CA THR A 518 6.43 2.73 27.93
C THR A 518 5.14 2.90 28.74
N ALA A 519 4.01 2.33 28.29
CA ALA A 519 2.75 2.46 29.01
C ALA A 519 2.76 1.66 30.32
N VAL A 520 2.12 2.25 31.34
CA VAL A 520 2.00 1.69 32.69
C VAL A 520 0.51 1.67 33.05
N LEU A 521 -0.02 0.48 33.32
CA LEU A 521 -1.45 0.26 33.52
C LEU A 521 -1.71 -0.23 34.95
N GLY A 522 -2.84 0.13 35.55
CA GLY A 522 -3.17 -0.36 36.90
C GLY A 522 -4.45 0.24 37.48
N GLN A 523 -4.91 -0.34 38.58
CA GLN A 523 -6.06 0.12 39.39
C GLN A 523 -5.60 0.40 40.84
N PRO A 524 -4.83 1.49 41.08
CA PRO A 524 -4.17 1.74 42.35
C PRO A 524 -5.07 2.30 43.47
N GLU A 525 -6.38 2.43 43.24
CA GLU A 525 -7.36 3.10 44.13
C GLU A 525 -7.34 2.59 45.58
N VAL A 526 -7.07 1.31 45.80
CA VAL A 526 -7.01 0.71 47.14
C VAL A 526 -5.93 1.34 48.02
N ASN A 527 -4.85 1.84 47.42
CA ASN A 527 -3.78 2.55 48.13
C ASN A 527 -4.24 3.92 48.67
N LEU A 528 -5.39 4.42 48.20
CA LEU A 528 -6.03 5.65 48.66
C LEU A 528 -7.28 5.38 49.52
N GLY A 529 -7.55 4.13 49.88
CA GLY A 529 -8.77 3.74 50.60
C GLY A 529 -10.03 3.75 49.73
N LEU A 530 -9.86 3.69 48.40
CA LEU A 530 -10.94 3.63 47.41
C LEU A 530 -10.94 2.27 46.70
N PHE A 531 -11.89 2.06 45.80
CA PHE A 531 -11.85 0.97 44.83
C PHE A 531 -12.20 1.52 43.45
N PRO A 532 -11.90 0.80 42.35
CA PRO A 532 -12.23 1.24 40.99
C PRO A 532 -13.75 1.34 40.80
N GLY A 533 -14.25 2.58 40.86
CA GLY A 533 -15.66 2.92 40.95
C GLY A 533 -16.28 3.45 39.65
N GLY A 534 -15.51 3.62 38.59
CA GLY A 534 -15.98 3.99 37.24
C GLY A 534 -16.26 2.80 36.33
N GLY A 535 -16.31 1.59 36.90
CA GLY A 535 -16.58 0.34 36.19
C GLY A 535 -15.37 -0.59 36.08
N GLY A 536 -14.23 -0.23 36.66
CA GLY A 536 -12.99 -1.01 36.65
C GLY A 536 -13.14 -2.38 37.29
N THR A 537 -13.86 -2.49 38.41
CA THR A 537 -14.18 -3.79 39.03
C THR A 537 -14.99 -4.72 38.12
N GLN A 538 -15.78 -4.15 37.21
CA GLN A 538 -16.67 -4.91 36.34
C GLN A 538 -16.01 -5.27 35.00
N ARG A 539 -15.42 -4.29 34.32
CA ARG A 539 -14.84 -4.46 32.98
C ARG A 539 -13.49 -5.17 33.00
N LEU A 540 -12.63 -4.85 33.96
CA LEU A 540 -11.34 -5.52 34.08
C LEU A 540 -11.53 -7.03 34.30
N THR A 541 -12.45 -7.39 35.20
CA THR A 541 -12.80 -8.79 35.49
C THR A 541 -13.26 -9.55 34.26
N ARG A 542 -14.04 -8.91 33.37
CA ARG A 542 -14.52 -9.54 32.12
C ARG A 542 -13.41 -9.71 31.09
N LEU A 543 -12.43 -8.81 31.07
CA LEU A 543 -11.34 -8.82 30.09
C LEU A 543 -10.19 -9.77 30.47
N VAL A 544 -9.73 -9.75 31.73
CA VAL A 544 -8.54 -10.51 32.17
C VAL A 544 -8.87 -11.70 33.07
N GLY A 545 -10.16 -11.90 33.38
CA GLY A 545 -10.63 -12.94 34.29
C GLY A 545 -10.52 -12.57 35.78
N LEU A 546 -11.26 -13.31 36.60
CA LEU A 546 -11.44 -13.04 38.03
C LEU A 546 -10.13 -12.97 38.83
N ALA A 547 -9.22 -13.91 38.61
CA ALA A 547 -7.99 -14.02 39.38
C ALA A 547 -7.07 -12.81 39.14
N LYS A 548 -6.84 -12.47 37.86
CA LYS A 548 -5.93 -11.38 37.49
C LYS A 548 -6.53 -10.01 37.84
N ALA A 549 -7.84 -9.83 37.70
CA ALA A 549 -8.50 -8.60 38.13
C ALA A 549 -8.38 -8.38 39.64
N LYS A 550 -8.57 -9.42 40.46
CA LYS A 550 -8.36 -9.33 41.92
C LYS A 550 -6.91 -9.00 42.26
N GLU A 551 -5.94 -9.63 41.61
CA GLU A 551 -4.52 -9.35 41.82
C GLU A 551 -4.19 -7.87 41.57
N ILE A 552 -4.59 -7.34 40.40
CA ILE A 552 -4.35 -5.93 40.03
C ILE A 552 -5.04 -4.98 41.01
N ILE A 553 -6.31 -5.22 41.34
CA ILE A 553 -7.10 -4.30 42.18
C ILE A 553 -6.69 -4.39 43.65
N PHE A 554 -6.42 -5.57 44.20
CA PHE A 554 -6.15 -5.73 45.63
C PHE A 554 -4.74 -5.31 46.02
N THR A 555 -3.77 -5.48 45.13
CA THR A 555 -2.41 -4.99 45.34
C THR A 555 -2.31 -3.49 45.04
N GLY A 556 -3.13 -3.00 44.10
CA GLY A 556 -2.97 -1.65 43.56
C GLY A 556 -1.66 -1.48 42.78
N ASP A 557 -1.01 -2.58 42.39
CA ASP A 557 0.24 -2.57 41.67
C ASP A 557 0.04 -2.19 40.20
N ASN A 558 1.07 -1.55 39.65
CA ASN A 558 1.14 -1.24 38.23
C ASN A 558 1.70 -2.43 37.45
N ILE A 559 1.18 -2.64 36.24
CA ILE A 559 1.68 -3.63 35.28
C ILE A 559 2.25 -2.94 34.04
N SER A 560 3.21 -3.60 33.41
CA SER A 560 3.82 -3.15 32.15
C SER A 560 2.87 -3.33 30.97
N ALA A 561 3.10 -2.59 29.88
CA ALA A 561 2.37 -2.78 28.62
C ALA A 561 2.45 -4.23 28.10
N ARG A 562 3.62 -4.88 28.25
CA ARG A 562 3.85 -6.28 27.82
C ARG A 562 3.10 -7.27 28.69
N ASP A 563 3.04 -7.05 29.99
CA ASP A 563 2.21 -7.87 30.88
C ASP A 563 0.73 -7.71 30.56
N ALA A 564 0.29 -6.47 30.29
CA ALA A 564 -1.07 -6.18 29.87
C ALA A 564 -1.44 -6.88 28.54
N GLU A 565 -0.51 -6.93 27.57
CA GLU A 565 -0.68 -7.69 26.33
C GLU A 565 -0.83 -9.19 26.59
N ARG A 566 0.06 -9.75 27.43
CA ARG A 566 0.07 -11.18 27.77
C ARG A 566 -1.23 -11.65 28.43
N ILE A 567 -1.87 -10.82 29.26
CA ILE A 567 -3.12 -11.16 29.96
C ILE A 567 -4.38 -10.80 29.16
N GLY A 568 -4.25 -10.32 27.92
CA GLY A 568 -5.38 -9.93 27.08
C GLY A 568 -5.99 -8.56 27.40
N LEU A 569 -5.37 -7.76 28.27
CA LEU A 569 -5.80 -6.39 28.55
C LEU A 569 -5.47 -5.46 27.39
N VAL A 570 -4.34 -5.63 26.71
CA VAL A 570 -3.92 -4.83 25.55
C VAL A 570 -3.86 -5.73 24.30
N ASN A 571 -4.36 -5.24 23.17
CA ASN A 571 -4.36 -6.02 21.92
C ASN A 571 -3.00 -6.05 21.23
N LYS A 572 -2.21 -4.96 21.34
CA LYS A 572 -0.89 -4.84 20.74
C LYS A 572 -0.01 -3.83 21.46
N VAL A 573 1.26 -4.17 21.64
CA VAL A 573 2.30 -3.26 22.14
C VAL A 573 3.24 -2.83 21.01
N VAL A 574 3.55 -1.53 20.93
CA VAL A 574 4.44 -0.93 19.92
C VAL A 574 5.42 0.07 20.53
N PRO A 575 6.56 0.35 19.88
CA PRO A 575 7.45 1.43 20.31
C PRO A 575 6.73 2.79 20.37
N PRO A 576 7.11 3.70 21.29
CA PRO A 576 6.42 4.97 21.51
C PRO A 576 6.21 5.80 20.24
N GLU A 577 7.24 5.90 19.40
CA GLU A 577 7.23 6.67 18.16
C GLU A 577 6.29 6.10 17.09
N ARG A 578 5.83 4.86 17.26
CA ARG A 578 4.91 4.17 16.34
C ARG A 578 3.47 4.09 16.82
N LEU A 579 3.18 4.52 18.04
CA LEU A 579 1.84 4.39 18.62
C LEU A 579 0.76 5.08 17.79
N GLU A 580 0.96 6.35 17.42
CA GLU A 580 -0.02 7.08 16.61
C GLU A 580 -0.20 6.45 15.23
N GLN A 581 0.91 6.05 14.59
CA GLN A 581 0.87 5.39 13.27
C GLN A 581 0.09 4.07 13.32
N GLU A 582 0.35 3.23 14.32
CA GLU A 582 -0.32 1.94 14.47
C GLU A 582 -1.81 2.11 14.79
N ALA A 583 -2.17 3.05 15.69
CA ALA A 583 -3.55 3.35 16.00
C ALA A 583 -4.31 3.90 14.78
N ARG A 584 -3.68 4.79 14.01
CA ARG A 584 -4.23 5.30 12.75
C ARG A 584 -4.42 4.17 11.74
N ALA A 585 -3.43 3.30 11.57
CA ALA A 585 -3.49 2.18 10.63
C ALA A 585 -4.62 1.20 10.99
N LEU A 586 -4.78 0.88 12.28
CA LEU A 586 -5.88 0.03 12.75
C LEU A 586 -7.24 0.71 12.53
N ALA A 587 -7.36 2.01 12.84
CA ALA A 587 -8.58 2.78 12.63
C ALA A 587 -8.99 2.82 11.14
N LEU A 588 -8.02 3.06 10.25
CA LEU A 588 -8.26 3.04 8.81
C LEU A 588 -8.66 1.65 8.31
N LYS A 589 -8.03 0.58 8.82
CA LYS A 589 -8.39 -0.80 8.50
C LYS A 589 -9.84 -1.13 8.90
N LEU A 590 -10.31 -0.60 10.03
CA LEU A 590 -11.71 -0.73 10.45
C LEU A 590 -12.63 0.14 9.59
N ALA A 591 -12.21 1.36 9.24
CA ALA A 591 -12.99 2.27 8.38
C ALA A 591 -13.19 1.75 6.94
N GLU A 592 -12.32 0.86 6.46
CA GLU A 592 -12.49 0.17 5.17
C GLU A 592 -13.57 -0.93 5.19
N LYS A 593 -14.14 -1.26 6.36
CA LYS A 593 -15.19 -2.28 6.49
C LYS A 593 -16.59 -1.65 6.35
N PRO A 594 -17.64 -2.45 6.10
CA PRO A 594 -19.01 -1.95 6.08
C PRO A 594 -19.41 -1.45 7.48
N PRO A 595 -19.65 -0.13 7.67
CA PRO A 595 -19.80 0.44 9.00
C PRO A 595 -21.04 -0.06 9.74
N ILE A 596 -22.18 -0.25 9.05
CA ILE A 596 -23.40 -0.78 9.69
C ILE A 596 -23.16 -2.19 10.22
N ALA A 597 -22.52 -3.07 9.43
CA ALA A 597 -22.22 -4.42 9.89
C ALA A 597 -21.26 -4.43 11.09
N LEU A 598 -20.27 -3.53 11.13
CA LEU A 598 -19.41 -3.37 12.31
C LEU A 598 -20.19 -2.89 13.53
N ALA A 599 -21.09 -1.92 13.36
CA ALA A 599 -21.95 -1.41 14.44
C ALA A 599 -22.83 -2.53 15.02
N MET A 600 -23.48 -3.30 14.14
CA MET A 600 -24.32 -4.44 14.53
C MET A 600 -23.51 -5.52 15.24
N ALA A 601 -22.31 -5.87 14.73
CA ALA A 601 -21.43 -6.85 15.35
C ALA A 601 -20.95 -6.40 16.74
N LYS A 602 -20.53 -5.13 16.88
CA LYS A 602 -20.15 -4.54 18.17
C LYS A 602 -21.29 -4.63 19.18
N TYR A 603 -22.51 -4.27 18.75
CA TYR A 603 -23.69 -4.33 19.62
C TYR A 603 -23.98 -5.77 20.07
N ALA A 604 -24.02 -6.72 19.13
CA ALA A 604 -24.29 -8.12 19.42
C ALA A 604 -23.25 -8.72 20.39
N ILE A 605 -21.96 -8.38 20.23
CA ILE A 605 -20.89 -8.83 21.13
C ILE A 605 -21.04 -8.21 22.52
N ASN A 606 -21.12 -6.88 22.63
CA ASN A 606 -21.10 -6.19 23.91
C ASN A 606 -22.33 -6.54 24.77
N TYR A 607 -23.51 -6.57 24.17
CA TYR A 607 -24.76 -6.82 24.90
C TYR A 607 -25.12 -8.30 24.97
N GLY A 608 -24.76 -9.09 23.95
CA GLY A 608 -24.94 -10.54 23.99
C GLY A 608 -24.10 -11.19 25.08
N TYR A 609 -22.89 -10.68 25.35
CA TYR A 609 -22.02 -11.20 26.40
C TYR A 609 -22.62 -11.03 27.82
N GLU A 610 -23.44 -10.00 28.04
CA GLU A 610 -24.12 -9.76 29.32
C GLU A 610 -25.46 -10.52 29.44
N ALA A 611 -25.89 -11.23 28.39
CA ALA A 611 -27.17 -11.92 28.33
C ALA A 611 -27.00 -13.46 28.45
N PRO A 612 -28.06 -14.18 28.85
CA PRO A 612 -28.10 -15.63 28.65
C PRO A 612 -27.89 -15.99 27.17
N LEU A 613 -27.16 -17.07 26.90
CA LEU A 613 -26.73 -17.43 25.54
C LEU A 613 -27.88 -17.45 24.51
N TRP A 614 -29.06 -17.97 24.87
CA TRP A 614 -30.19 -18.01 23.94
C TRP A 614 -30.65 -16.60 23.52
N ALA A 615 -30.71 -15.66 24.47
CA ALA A 615 -31.08 -14.27 24.19
C ALA A 615 -30.00 -13.55 23.39
N ALA A 616 -28.72 -13.88 23.64
CA ALA A 616 -27.60 -13.37 22.85
C ALA A 616 -27.64 -13.86 21.39
N LEU A 617 -27.99 -15.13 21.16
CA LEU A 617 -28.16 -15.69 19.81
C LEU A 617 -29.37 -15.09 19.08
N ASP A 618 -30.48 -14.84 19.77
CA ASP A 618 -31.63 -14.14 19.20
C ASP A 618 -31.28 -12.69 18.83
N LEU A 619 -30.51 -12.02 19.69
CA LEU A 619 -29.99 -10.67 19.42
C LEU A 619 -29.08 -10.66 18.18
N GLU A 620 -28.15 -11.62 18.08
CA GLU A 620 -27.27 -11.79 16.93
C GLU A 620 -28.08 -12.01 15.64
N ALA A 621 -29.05 -12.93 15.66
CA ALA A 621 -29.88 -13.24 14.50
C ALA A 621 -30.67 -12.02 14.02
N ALA A 622 -31.23 -11.23 14.94
CA ALA A 622 -31.93 -9.99 14.60
C ALA A 622 -31.01 -8.96 13.93
N HIS A 623 -29.81 -8.74 14.49
CA HIS A 623 -28.84 -7.78 13.97
C HIS A 623 -28.21 -8.26 12.64
N PHE A 624 -28.01 -9.56 12.48
CA PHE A 624 -27.58 -10.16 11.22
C PHE A 624 -28.62 -9.92 10.11
N GLY A 625 -29.90 -10.05 10.43
CA GLY A 625 -31.00 -9.73 9.51
C GLY A 625 -31.01 -8.27 9.05
N VAL A 626 -30.69 -7.31 9.93
CA VAL A 626 -30.58 -5.88 9.57
C VAL A 626 -29.51 -5.64 8.50
N VAL A 627 -28.39 -6.36 8.52
CA VAL A 627 -27.32 -6.18 7.51
C VAL A 627 -27.81 -6.53 6.10
N PHE A 628 -28.80 -7.42 5.96
CA PHE A 628 -29.38 -7.78 4.66
C PHE A 628 -30.19 -6.67 3.99
N SER A 629 -30.55 -5.62 4.72
CA SER A 629 -31.22 -4.45 4.12
C SER A 629 -30.25 -3.36 3.66
N THR A 630 -28.93 -3.55 3.80
CA THR A 630 -27.92 -2.53 3.48
C THR A 630 -27.42 -2.62 2.04
N GLU A 631 -27.07 -1.48 1.43
CA GLU A 631 -26.38 -1.44 0.13
C GLU A 631 -24.99 -2.11 0.21
N ASP A 632 -24.36 -2.02 1.38
CA ASP A 632 -23.01 -2.52 1.62
C ASP A 632 -22.92 -4.05 1.50
N LEU A 633 -23.96 -4.79 1.88
CA LEU A 633 -23.97 -6.24 1.67
C LEU A 633 -23.93 -6.58 0.17
N TYR A 634 -24.77 -5.92 -0.62
CA TYR A 634 -24.81 -6.13 -2.07
C TYR A 634 -23.47 -5.77 -2.71
N GLU A 635 -22.90 -4.62 -2.35
CA GLU A 635 -21.59 -4.18 -2.83
C GLU A 635 -20.48 -5.16 -2.46
N GLY A 636 -20.47 -5.65 -1.21
CA GLY A 636 -19.50 -6.64 -0.75
C GLY A 636 -19.55 -7.94 -1.55
N VAL A 637 -20.74 -8.49 -1.76
CA VAL A 637 -20.95 -9.73 -2.55
C VAL A 637 -20.58 -9.49 -4.02
N SER A 638 -21.04 -8.39 -4.61
CA SER A 638 -20.76 -8.03 -6.00
C SER A 638 -19.26 -7.85 -6.25
N ALA A 639 -18.58 -7.10 -5.39
CA ALA A 639 -17.14 -6.86 -5.48
C ALA A 639 -16.34 -8.16 -5.36
N PHE A 640 -16.75 -9.06 -4.46
CA PHE A 640 -16.13 -10.38 -4.30
C PHE A 640 -16.26 -11.23 -5.58
N LEU A 641 -17.47 -11.34 -6.14
CA LEU A 641 -17.72 -12.07 -7.38
C LEU A 641 -16.93 -11.48 -8.56
N GLN A 642 -16.76 -10.17 -8.58
CA GLN A 642 -16.02 -9.43 -9.62
C GLN A 642 -14.51 -9.34 -9.34
N LYS A 643 -14.01 -9.92 -8.23
CA LYS A 643 -12.60 -9.85 -7.80
C LYS A 643 -12.03 -8.42 -7.74
N ARG A 644 -12.84 -7.46 -7.29
CA ARG A 644 -12.45 -6.07 -7.07
C ARG A 644 -12.54 -5.70 -5.59
N LYS A 645 -11.91 -4.59 -5.20
CA LYS A 645 -12.05 -4.04 -3.85
C LYS A 645 -13.47 -3.45 -3.68
N PRO A 646 -14.19 -3.75 -2.58
CA PRO A 646 -15.52 -3.18 -2.32
C PRO A 646 -15.43 -1.71 -1.91
N GLN A 647 -16.48 -0.95 -2.19
CA GLN A 647 -16.65 0.45 -1.82
C GLN A 647 -17.88 0.64 -0.92
N TYR A 648 -17.70 0.45 0.38
CA TYR A 648 -18.80 0.58 1.35
C TYR A 648 -19.19 2.03 1.61
N LYS A 649 -20.49 2.31 1.66
CA LYS A 649 -21.09 3.63 1.89
C LYS A 649 -21.73 3.77 3.26
N GLY A 650 -22.09 2.67 3.92
CA GLY A 650 -22.83 2.70 5.18
C GLY A 650 -24.28 3.14 5.03
N LYS A 651 -24.97 2.60 4.01
CA LYS A 651 -26.37 2.90 3.68
C LYS A 651 -27.24 1.67 3.73
#